data_AF-A0A1W9W641-F1
#
_entry.id   AF-A0A1W9W641-F1
#
_cell.length_a   1.000
_cell.length_b   1.000
_cell.length_c   1.000
_cell.angle_alpha   90.00
_cell.angle_beta   90.00
_cell.angle_gamma   90.00
#
_symmetry.space_group_name_H-M   'P 1'
#
loop_
_entity.id
_entity.type
_entity.pdbx_description
1 polymer ?
#
loop_
_entity_poly.entity_id
_entity_poly.type
_entity_poly.pdbx_seq_one_letter_code
_entity_poly.pdbx_strand_id
1 'polypeptide(L)'
;MQIKTPLHKFIIFISMLIFSIIGMLYLSQQINYDENITLQNQPSISILSADKGYGVTVDLTQYSSHELQTQLDEMQSANFTWLRQSFCWSDIEPRQNQYNWQKYDRIVEAAHKRGFKILAVLETSPPWARVGGTPPETPPTEALHFGEFARQVALRYGDKILHYQIWHEPNLAYYWGRRYPSAKEYVLMLKNANINIHDVQPSAVIVLAGLAPTTENGPYNFNEFTFLEAIYKASGSDWFDVVAGQLYGFHLPAVPVEHDKNLLNIHRVMYLREIMDANHDEHKPIWATAFGWHTLPQNWQGQPPPIASDIPEKQRKRTEEAIIFARDTWDWLGPIFAIRWDDYGLAEDDSTRGFAVKPQFLETFRFAGQNLGHTATVGKYSATHPSGQYSDDWSYGYGMADVPIPSDRANVGVYGHKPLLHPTLKITFKGTRLDLAVNRGLFRGHMLVTIDGQPANALPYDEYGRTYIILYDPLYGKENITLARNLPFGMHEAIIQVEGGWNQWIISGWQVYTETNLWLLKSLLLVMLAIAIASIGGIVWHSWALRPFLRRFVEYLQKRYNRFSDTSQITLTFLIVICFVFAPDSIALLLLPLIALAFILRPDIGLMVLTFGIPFYLVKRPLVIDAVLMLELGLVILTFAVCLRLILHAPSDFKTTLRHAINFLFHRMDFQSIHSKLSRLNSTDFAVLSLFVVAIISTMFAKIRGVAIYELRTVIIEPIIFYSLIRIVFYLSNKEMTSRIPVLHGRLTDAFLLGTALHSATALYQYWFAPYQTIETEGVSRAIFLHLFQRFIAHGITNQHHVNGIA
;
A
#
# COMPACT_ATOMS: atom_id res chain seq x y z
N MET A 1 -10.86 -1.96 56.75
CA MET A 1 -11.40 -2.77 55.63
C MET A 1 -10.31 -2.90 54.56
N GLN A 2 -9.40 -3.87 54.69
CA GLN A 2 -8.31 -4.09 53.72
C GLN A 2 -8.16 -5.58 53.44
N ILE A 3 -8.95 -6.09 52.49
CA ILE A 3 -8.67 -7.37 51.84
C ILE A 3 -7.66 -7.08 50.72
N LYS A 4 -6.39 -6.85 51.06
CA LYS A 4 -5.29 -6.87 50.07
C LYS A 4 -4.83 -8.31 49.90
N THR A 5 -5.68 -9.14 49.27
CA THR A 5 -5.29 -10.50 48.93
C THR A 5 -4.28 -10.48 47.77
N PRO A 6 -3.25 -11.34 47.79
CA PRO A 6 -2.31 -11.50 46.68
C PRO A 6 -3.01 -11.83 45.35
N LEU A 7 -4.22 -12.39 45.43
CA LEU A 7 -5.11 -12.65 44.30
C LEU A 7 -5.49 -11.38 43.52
N HIS A 8 -5.80 -10.27 44.20
CA HIS A 8 -6.20 -9.04 43.52
C HIS A 8 -5.05 -8.44 42.70
N LYS A 9 -3.83 -8.41 43.26
CA LYS A 9 -2.64 -7.97 42.55
C LYS A 9 -2.27 -8.89 41.38
N PHE A 10 -2.43 -10.19 41.56
CA PHE A 10 -2.23 -11.18 40.49
C PHE A 10 -3.20 -10.95 39.32
N ILE A 11 -4.48 -10.70 39.61
CA ILE A 11 -5.49 -10.38 38.59
C ILE A 11 -5.15 -9.07 37.87
N ILE A 12 -4.71 -8.03 38.59
CA ILE A 12 -4.29 -6.76 37.97
C ILE A 12 -3.17 -6.98 36.95
N PHE A 13 -2.12 -7.73 37.31
CA PHE A 13 -1.02 -8.00 36.38
C PHE A 13 -1.44 -8.89 35.20
N ILE A 14 -2.39 -9.81 35.38
CA ILE A 14 -2.98 -10.55 34.25
C ILE A 14 -3.76 -9.61 33.33
N SER A 15 -4.59 -8.73 33.87
CA SER A 15 -5.34 -7.75 33.07
C SER A 15 -4.41 -6.80 32.32
N MET A 16 -3.31 -6.35 32.95
CA MET A 16 -2.28 -5.54 32.30
C MET A 16 -1.56 -6.32 31.18
N LEU A 17 -1.25 -7.60 31.40
CA LEU A 17 -0.67 -8.45 30.36
C LEU A 17 -1.63 -8.61 29.17
N ILE A 18 -2.91 -8.91 29.42
CA ILE A 18 -3.93 -9.03 28.37
C ILE A 18 -4.08 -7.71 27.60
N PHE A 19 -4.18 -6.59 28.32
CA PHE A 19 -4.26 -5.25 27.70
C PHE A 19 -3.03 -4.94 26.85
N SER A 20 -1.83 -5.24 27.36
CA SER A 20 -0.59 -5.02 26.61
C SER A 20 -0.50 -5.88 25.36
N ILE A 21 -0.97 -7.13 25.42
CA ILE A 21 -1.03 -8.02 24.25
C ILE A 21 -2.03 -7.46 23.25
N ILE A 22 -3.27 -7.14 23.64
CA ILE A 22 -4.27 -6.54 22.74
C ILE A 22 -3.76 -5.22 22.14
N GLY A 23 -3.08 -4.39 22.93
CA GLY A 23 -2.46 -3.15 22.47
C GLY A 23 -1.34 -3.37 21.46
N MET A 24 -0.41 -4.29 21.73
CA MET A 24 0.63 -4.70 20.76
C MET A 24 0.01 -5.26 19.48
N LEU A 25 -1.04 -6.04 19.64
CA LEU A 25 -1.77 -6.65 18.56
C LEU A 25 -2.40 -5.57 17.64
N TYR A 26 -3.19 -4.66 18.20
CA TYR A 26 -3.78 -3.54 17.46
C TYR A 26 -2.73 -2.65 16.79
N LEU A 27 -1.66 -2.29 17.52
CA LEU A 27 -0.58 -1.44 16.97
C LEU A 27 0.18 -2.14 15.84
N SER A 28 0.46 -3.44 15.97
CA SER A 28 1.09 -4.23 14.91
C SER A 28 0.20 -4.32 13.68
N GLN A 29 -1.11 -4.48 13.85
CA GLN A 29 -2.06 -4.48 12.73
C GLN A 29 -2.09 -3.12 12.03
N GLN A 30 -2.11 -2.02 12.79
CA GLN A 30 -2.09 -0.67 12.22
C GLN A 30 -0.78 -0.39 11.48
N ILE A 31 0.37 -0.77 12.06
CA ILE A 31 1.68 -0.65 11.41
C ILE A 31 1.71 -1.46 10.11
N ASN A 32 1.26 -2.72 10.13
CA ASN A 32 1.23 -3.57 8.94
C ASN A 32 0.25 -3.05 7.88
N TYR A 33 -0.90 -2.51 8.29
CA TYR A 33 -1.87 -1.89 7.38
C TYR A 33 -1.25 -0.67 6.69
N ASP A 34 -0.64 0.23 7.47
CA ASP A 34 0.00 1.43 6.95
C ASP A 34 1.25 1.09 6.10
N GLU A 35 2.05 0.09 6.49
CA GLU A 35 3.19 -0.41 5.71
C GLU A 35 2.75 -1.11 4.41
N ASN A 36 1.69 -1.92 4.43
CA ASN A 36 1.19 -2.60 3.22
C ASN A 36 0.48 -1.64 2.27
N ILE A 37 -0.21 -0.59 2.75
CA ILE A 37 -0.66 0.50 1.88
C ILE A 37 0.54 1.17 1.21
N THR A 38 1.63 1.37 1.95
CA THR A 38 2.83 2.03 1.43
C THR A 38 3.65 1.12 0.47
N LEU A 39 3.59 -0.21 0.63
CA LEU A 39 4.46 -1.18 -0.06
C LEU A 39 3.76 -2.11 -1.07
N GLN A 40 2.51 -2.54 -0.84
CA GLN A 40 1.76 -3.48 -1.69
C GLN A 40 0.76 -2.79 -2.62
N ASN A 41 0.19 -1.64 -2.23
CA ASN A 41 -0.70 -0.84 -3.06
C ASN A 41 0.05 0.35 -3.66
N GLN A 42 1.11 0.04 -4.40
CA GLN A 42 1.73 0.97 -5.32
C GLN A 42 1.11 0.69 -6.69
N PRO A 43 -0.15 1.10 -6.97
CA PRO A 43 -0.72 0.86 -8.28
C PRO A 43 0.22 1.45 -9.33
N SER A 44 0.21 0.89 -10.54
CA SER A 44 0.93 1.49 -11.65
C SER A 44 0.25 2.82 -12.00
N ILE A 45 0.49 3.86 -11.21
CA ILE A 45 -0.12 5.19 -11.38
C ILE A 45 0.25 5.68 -12.79
N SER A 46 -0.76 6.07 -13.56
CA SER A 46 -0.59 6.48 -14.95
C SER A 46 0.29 7.72 -15.06
N ILE A 47 1.10 7.76 -16.11
CA ILE A 47 1.82 8.96 -16.55
C ILE A 47 0.88 10.15 -16.81
N LEU A 48 -0.41 9.88 -17.05
CA LEU A 48 -1.44 10.91 -17.24
C LEU A 48 -1.77 11.68 -15.94
N SER A 49 -1.37 11.19 -14.74
CA SER A 49 -1.41 12.00 -13.51
C SER A 49 -0.14 12.83 -13.29
N ALA A 50 0.92 12.61 -14.09
CA ALA A 50 2.18 13.34 -13.97
C ALA A 50 2.02 14.82 -14.37
N ASP A 51 1.09 15.11 -15.28
CA ASP A 51 0.74 16.48 -15.62
C ASP A 51 -0.01 17.13 -14.44
N LYS A 52 0.73 17.92 -13.65
CA LYS A 52 0.21 18.70 -12.53
C LYS A 52 -0.24 20.10 -12.94
N GLY A 53 -0.37 20.36 -14.25
CA GLY A 53 -0.75 21.67 -14.80
C GLY A 53 -2.11 22.16 -14.32
N TYR A 54 -2.32 23.46 -14.50
CA TYR A 54 -3.60 24.12 -14.25
C TYR A 54 -4.30 24.45 -15.56
N GLY A 55 -5.60 24.23 -15.57
CA GLY A 55 -6.47 24.58 -16.68
C GLY A 55 -7.62 25.46 -16.26
N VAL A 56 -8.41 25.89 -17.24
CA VAL A 56 -9.63 26.64 -17.01
C VAL A 56 -10.70 26.23 -18.03
N THR A 57 -11.94 26.12 -17.56
CA THR A 57 -13.09 25.94 -18.46
C THR A 57 -13.45 27.25 -19.12
N VAL A 58 -13.58 27.22 -20.44
CA VAL A 58 -13.77 28.40 -21.29
C VAL A 58 -14.88 28.16 -22.31
N ASP A 59 -15.55 29.24 -22.70
CA ASP A 59 -16.27 29.30 -23.97
C ASP A 59 -15.62 30.36 -24.86
N LEU A 60 -14.60 29.95 -25.63
CA LEU A 60 -13.89 30.85 -26.52
C LEU A 60 -14.69 31.22 -27.79
N THR A 61 -15.86 30.60 -28.00
CA THR A 61 -16.69 30.88 -29.18
C THR A 61 -17.40 32.23 -29.08
N GLN A 62 -17.52 32.77 -27.86
CA GLN A 62 -18.18 34.05 -27.58
C GLN A 62 -17.34 35.27 -27.99
N TYR A 63 -16.02 35.13 -28.16
CA TYR A 63 -15.12 36.25 -28.41
C TYR A 63 -14.92 36.57 -29.90
N SER A 64 -14.78 37.85 -30.21
CA SER A 64 -14.19 38.30 -31.48
C SER A 64 -12.73 37.85 -31.60
N SER A 65 -12.14 37.97 -32.80
CA SER A 65 -10.78 37.48 -33.03
C SER A 65 -9.74 38.25 -32.22
N HIS A 66 -9.98 39.54 -31.97
CA HIS A 66 -9.09 40.36 -31.13
C HIS A 66 -9.23 39.99 -29.66
N GLU A 67 -10.46 39.94 -29.13
CA GLU A 67 -10.72 39.54 -27.74
C GLU A 67 -10.16 38.15 -27.45
N LEU A 68 -10.32 37.18 -28.37
CA LEU A 68 -9.76 35.85 -28.22
C LEU A 68 -8.25 35.87 -27.97
N GLN A 69 -7.49 36.70 -28.71
CA GLN A 69 -6.05 36.81 -28.47
C GLN A 69 -5.77 37.37 -27.07
N THR A 70 -6.46 38.45 -26.68
CA THR A 70 -6.30 39.07 -25.36
C THR A 70 -6.60 38.09 -24.22
N GLN A 71 -7.70 37.34 -24.30
CA GLN A 71 -8.07 36.38 -23.27
C GLN A 71 -7.05 35.24 -23.16
N LEU A 72 -6.57 34.71 -24.29
CA LEU A 72 -5.53 33.67 -24.29
C LEU A 72 -4.19 34.18 -23.73
N ASP A 73 -3.81 35.42 -24.01
CA ASP A 73 -2.60 36.04 -23.45
C ASP A 73 -2.72 36.19 -21.92
N GLU A 74 -3.90 36.58 -21.43
CA GLU A 74 -4.16 36.71 -20.00
C GLU A 74 -4.11 35.35 -19.30
N MET A 75 -4.75 34.33 -19.86
CA MET A 75 -4.69 32.95 -19.36
C MET A 75 -3.25 32.43 -19.27
N GLN A 76 -2.43 32.70 -20.28
CA GLN A 76 -1.02 32.29 -20.31
C GLN A 76 -0.22 33.03 -19.21
N SER A 77 -0.48 34.32 -19.01
CA SER A 77 0.13 35.13 -17.94
C SER A 77 -0.24 34.68 -16.52
N ALA A 78 -1.32 33.92 -16.39
CA ALA A 78 -1.79 33.32 -15.14
C ALA A 78 -1.29 31.87 -14.94
N ASN A 79 -0.37 31.38 -15.80
CA ASN A 79 0.17 30.02 -15.80
C ASN A 79 -0.88 28.91 -16.06
N PHE A 80 -2.00 29.25 -16.71
CA PHE A 80 -2.84 28.20 -17.28
C PHE A 80 -2.13 27.58 -18.48
N THR A 81 -2.16 26.25 -18.55
CA THR A 81 -1.55 25.44 -19.63
C THR A 81 -2.60 24.61 -20.36
N TRP A 82 -3.79 24.50 -19.77
CA TRP A 82 -4.91 23.71 -20.27
C TRP A 82 -6.16 24.57 -20.49
N LEU A 83 -6.87 24.31 -21.59
CA LEU A 83 -8.16 24.89 -21.89
C LEU A 83 -9.19 23.76 -21.99
N ARG A 84 -10.20 23.77 -21.11
CA ARG A 84 -11.35 22.88 -21.25
C ARG A 84 -12.43 23.63 -22.03
N GLN A 85 -12.57 23.28 -23.31
CA GLN A 85 -13.41 23.99 -24.27
C GLN A 85 -14.52 23.08 -24.78
N SER A 86 -15.76 23.58 -24.78
CA SER A 86 -16.91 22.91 -25.39
C SER A 86 -16.83 22.89 -26.91
N PHE A 87 -17.07 21.72 -27.51
CA PHE A 87 -17.21 21.48 -28.94
C PHE A 87 -18.63 20.95 -29.18
N CYS A 88 -19.56 21.88 -29.41
CA CYS A 88 -20.97 21.59 -29.58
C CYS A 88 -21.22 20.98 -30.97
N TRP A 89 -21.57 19.70 -31.01
CA TRP A 89 -21.87 18.99 -32.26
C TRP A 89 -23.03 19.65 -33.01
N SER A 90 -24.03 20.16 -32.29
CA SER A 90 -25.15 20.92 -32.88
C SER A 90 -24.72 22.12 -33.72
N ASP A 91 -23.61 22.75 -33.34
CA ASP A 91 -23.11 23.98 -33.96
C ASP A 91 -22.10 23.65 -35.06
N ILE A 92 -21.31 22.60 -34.84
CA ILE A 92 -20.30 22.12 -35.77
C ILE A 92 -20.94 21.39 -36.95
N GLU A 93 -22.00 20.61 -36.75
CA GLU A 93 -22.66 19.84 -37.81
C GLU A 93 -24.19 20.03 -37.78
N PRO A 94 -24.69 21.24 -38.07
CA PRO A 94 -26.11 21.56 -37.99
C PRO A 94 -26.98 20.72 -38.94
N ARG A 95 -26.39 20.20 -40.02
CA ARG A 95 -26.99 19.25 -40.95
C ARG A 95 -26.00 18.12 -41.21
N GLN A 96 -26.50 16.89 -41.34
CA GLN A 96 -25.66 15.72 -41.54
C GLN A 96 -24.68 15.91 -42.71
N ASN A 97 -23.41 15.65 -42.46
CA ASN A 97 -22.27 15.83 -43.36
C ASN A 97 -22.02 17.29 -43.83
N GLN A 98 -22.56 18.30 -43.15
CA GLN A 98 -22.30 19.72 -43.43
C GLN A 98 -21.70 20.40 -42.20
N TYR A 99 -20.38 20.52 -42.21
CA TYR A 99 -19.62 21.01 -41.06
C TYR A 99 -19.32 22.51 -41.12
N ASN A 100 -19.44 23.19 -39.98
CA ASN A 100 -19.05 24.57 -39.75
C ASN A 100 -17.88 24.65 -38.76
N TRP A 101 -16.66 24.60 -39.29
CA TRP A 101 -15.43 24.56 -38.49
C TRP A 101 -14.88 25.93 -38.10
N GLN A 102 -15.32 27.01 -38.76
CA GLN A 102 -14.61 28.30 -38.76
C GLN A 102 -14.30 28.85 -37.37
N LYS A 103 -15.26 28.77 -36.44
CA LYS A 103 -15.08 29.25 -35.05
C LYS A 103 -14.02 28.43 -34.31
N TYR A 104 -14.11 27.11 -34.42
CA TYR A 104 -13.25 26.16 -33.73
C TYR A 104 -11.84 26.13 -34.31
N ASP A 105 -11.68 26.22 -35.64
CA ASP A 105 -10.38 26.33 -36.30
C ASP A 105 -9.57 27.51 -35.75
N ARG A 106 -10.22 28.67 -35.64
CA ARG A 106 -9.60 29.88 -35.09
C ARG A 106 -9.17 29.67 -33.63
N ILE A 107 -10.00 29.04 -32.82
CA ILE A 107 -9.72 28.77 -31.40
C ILE A 107 -8.54 27.82 -31.25
N VAL A 108 -8.60 26.67 -31.92
CA VAL A 108 -7.56 25.63 -31.83
C VAL A 108 -6.22 26.17 -32.31
N GLU A 109 -6.20 26.92 -33.42
CA GLU A 109 -4.97 27.52 -33.93
C GLU A 109 -4.40 28.57 -32.97
N ALA A 110 -5.24 29.44 -32.40
CA ALA A 110 -4.80 30.47 -31.47
C ALA A 110 -4.27 29.91 -30.14
N ALA A 111 -4.90 28.85 -29.64
CA ALA A 111 -4.49 28.13 -28.43
C ALA A 111 -3.18 27.36 -28.66
N HIS A 112 -3.09 26.61 -29.76
CA HIS A 112 -1.91 25.82 -30.10
C HIS A 112 -0.66 26.69 -30.27
N LYS A 113 -0.78 27.86 -30.93
CA LYS A 113 0.33 28.83 -31.06
C LYS A 113 0.92 29.31 -29.73
N ARG A 114 0.15 29.26 -28.65
CA ARG A 114 0.56 29.64 -27.28
C ARG A 114 0.97 28.44 -26.43
N GLY A 115 0.96 27.23 -26.99
CA GLY A 115 1.31 26.01 -26.28
C GLY A 115 0.23 25.50 -25.33
N PHE A 116 -1.01 25.98 -25.44
CA PHE A 116 -2.12 25.42 -24.66
C PHE A 116 -2.46 24.00 -25.11
N LYS A 117 -2.71 23.13 -24.14
CA LYS A 117 -3.37 21.84 -24.36
C LYS A 117 -4.88 22.04 -24.29
N ILE A 118 -5.62 21.45 -25.22
CA ILE A 118 -7.09 21.50 -25.22
C ILE A 118 -7.64 20.18 -24.73
N LEU A 119 -8.52 20.24 -23.73
CA LEU A 119 -9.48 19.19 -23.42
C LEU A 119 -10.79 19.53 -24.14
N ALA A 120 -11.04 18.87 -25.26
CA ALA A 120 -12.22 19.10 -26.09
C ALA A 120 -13.43 18.36 -25.50
N VAL A 121 -14.40 19.09 -24.98
CA VAL A 121 -15.66 18.52 -24.48
C VAL A 121 -16.60 18.34 -25.66
N LEU A 122 -16.72 17.11 -26.14
CA LEU A 122 -17.62 16.75 -27.23
C LEU A 122 -19.02 16.59 -26.65
N GLU A 123 -19.95 17.47 -27.04
CA GLU A 123 -21.29 17.51 -26.45
C GLU A 123 -22.35 18.04 -27.41
N THR A 124 -23.60 18.02 -26.94
CA THR A 124 -24.84 18.29 -27.68
C THR A 124 -25.08 17.34 -28.86
N SER A 125 -26.30 17.36 -29.39
CA SER A 125 -26.67 16.65 -30.62
C SER A 125 -27.40 17.60 -31.58
N PRO A 126 -27.05 17.59 -32.87
CA PRO A 126 -27.74 18.39 -33.88
C PRO A 126 -29.17 17.88 -34.10
N PRO A 127 -30.08 18.73 -34.62
CA PRO A 127 -31.49 18.36 -34.79
C PRO A 127 -31.73 17.08 -35.59
N TRP A 128 -30.84 16.71 -36.52
CA TRP A 128 -30.96 15.50 -37.34
C TRP A 128 -30.54 14.21 -36.62
N ALA A 129 -29.81 14.31 -35.51
CA ALA A 129 -29.26 13.16 -34.78
C ALA A 129 -29.99 12.88 -33.45
N ARG A 130 -31.00 13.66 -33.10
CA ARG A 130 -31.78 13.52 -31.85
C ARG A 130 -33.27 13.55 -32.12
N VAL A 131 -34.06 13.19 -31.10
CA VAL A 131 -35.53 13.26 -31.18
C VAL A 131 -35.96 14.71 -31.47
N GLY A 132 -36.87 14.87 -32.43
CA GLY A 132 -37.37 16.19 -32.83
C GLY A 132 -38.05 16.93 -31.68
N GLY A 133 -37.81 18.24 -31.57
CA GLY A 133 -38.43 19.10 -30.55
C GLY A 133 -37.80 19.01 -29.15
N THR A 134 -36.78 18.16 -28.94
CA THR A 134 -36.03 18.11 -27.68
C THR A 134 -34.93 19.19 -27.63
N PRO A 135 -34.25 19.43 -26.50
CA PRO A 135 -33.15 20.39 -26.46
C PRO A 135 -31.83 19.74 -26.96
N PRO A 136 -30.79 20.54 -27.33
CA PRO A 136 -29.52 20.03 -27.86
C PRO A 136 -28.78 19.07 -26.92
N GLU A 137 -28.97 19.16 -25.61
CA GLU A 137 -28.40 18.27 -24.59
C GLU A 137 -29.09 16.89 -24.57
N THR A 138 -30.01 16.63 -25.52
CA THR A 138 -30.50 15.27 -25.73
C THR A 138 -29.41 14.46 -26.41
N PRO A 139 -28.99 13.31 -25.86
CA PRO A 139 -28.03 12.46 -26.54
C PRO A 139 -28.61 11.93 -27.86
N PRO A 140 -27.76 11.49 -28.78
CA PRO A 140 -28.21 11.11 -30.10
C PRO A 140 -29.06 9.84 -30.06
N THR A 141 -29.97 9.71 -31.02
CA THR A 141 -30.76 8.49 -31.20
C THR A 141 -29.87 7.31 -31.62
N GLU A 142 -28.77 7.60 -32.32
CA GLU A 142 -27.79 6.61 -32.76
C GLU A 142 -26.39 6.99 -32.25
N ALA A 143 -25.81 6.16 -31.38
CA ALA A 143 -24.48 6.40 -30.82
C ALA A 143 -23.37 6.41 -31.87
N LEU A 144 -23.57 5.74 -33.02
CA LEU A 144 -22.62 5.72 -34.13
C LEU A 144 -22.41 7.11 -34.72
N HIS A 145 -23.46 7.92 -34.88
CA HIS A 145 -23.35 9.28 -35.41
C HIS A 145 -22.48 10.17 -34.52
N PHE A 146 -22.56 10.00 -33.19
CA PHE A 146 -21.66 10.69 -32.27
C PHE A 146 -20.22 10.25 -32.44
N GLY A 147 -19.99 8.95 -32.62
CA GLY A 147 -18.67 8.39 -32.92
C GLY A 147 -18.07 8.95 -34.21
N GLU A 148 -18.87 9.07 -35.27
CA GLU A 148 -18.47 9.67 -36.53
C GLU A 148 -18.09 11.15 -36.37
N PHE A 149 -18.89 11.92 -35.62
CA PHE A 149 -18.54 13.30 -35.27
C PHE A 149 -17.22 13.39 -34.50
N ALA A 150 -17.06 12.56 -33.47
CA ALA A 150 -15.83 12.49 -32.68
C ALA A 150 -14.61 12.16 -33.55
N ARG A 151 -14.76 11.25 -34.53
CA ARG A 151 -13.76 10.96 -35.57
C ARG A 151 -13.38 12.20 -36.37
N GLN A 152 -14.38 12.98 -36.81
CA GLN A 152 -14.12 14.17 -37.62
C GLN A 152 -13.37 15.25 -36.83
N VAL A 153 -13.68 15.43 -35.55
CA VAL A 153 -12.92 16.34 -34.68
C VAL A 153 -11.47 15.87 -34.56
N ALA A 154 -11.25 14.58 -34.26
CA ALA A 154 -9.90 14.03 -34.10
C ALA A 154 -9.08 14.07 -35.40
N LEU A 155 -9.68 13.67 -36.51
CA LEU A 155 -9.05 13.72 -37.83
C LEU A 155 -8.68 15.15 -38.24
N ARG A 156 -9.52 16.13 -37.90
CA ARG A 156 -9.31 17.52 -38.28
C ARG A 156 -8.15 18.17 -37.51
N TYR A 157 -8.09 17.96 -36.21
CA TYR A 157 -7.15 18.70 -35.35
C TYR A 157 -5.86 17.94 -35.05
N GLY A 158 -5.82 16.61 -35.25
CA GLY A 158 -4.59 15.82 -35.15
C GLY A 158 -3.80 16.10 -33.87
N ASP A 159 -2.51 16.36 -33.99
CA ASP A 159 -1.61 16.65 -32.87
C ASP A 159 -1.94 17.90 -32.05
N LYS A 160 -2.82 18.79 -32.54
CA LYS A 160 -3.25 19.98 -31.80
C LYS A 160 -4.26 19.66 -30.69
N ILE A 161 -5.00 18.56 -30.80
CA ILE A 161 -5.91 18.08 -29.76
C ILE A 161 -5.68 16.58 -29.56
N LEU A 162 -5.29 16.21 -28.34
CA LEU A 162 -5.05 14.82 -27.95
C LEU A 162 -6.00 14.33 -26.87
N HIS A 163 -6.88 15.19 -26.33
CA HIS A 163 -7.67 14.89 -25.14
C HIS A 163 -9.14 15.22 -25.38
N TYR A 164 -10.00 14.21 -25.28
CA TYR A 164 -11.42 14.30 -25.61
C TYR A 164 -12.25 13.91 -24.39
N GLN A 165 -13.00 14.88 -23.86
CA GLN A 165 -14.02 14.59 -22.87
C GLN A 165 -15.32 14.24 -23.57
N ILE A 166 -15.87 13.06 -23.25
CA ILE A 166 -17.10 12.57 -23.88
C ILE A 166 -18.30 12.95 -23.03
N TRP A 167 -19.00 14.00 -23.48
CA TRP A 167 -20.19 14.60 -22.85
C TRP A 167 -19.94 15.40 -21.57
N HIS A 168 -21.00 16.06 -21.09
CA HIS A 168 -21.02 16.84 -19.87
C HIS A 168 -22.21 16.40 -18.99
N GLU A 169 -21.92 16.05 -17.73
CA GLU A 169 -22.91 15.79 -16.67
C GLU A 169 -24.10 14.90 -17.07
N PRO A 170 -23.88 13.74 -17.72
CA PRO A 170 -24.95 12.85 -18.16
C PRO A 170 -25.78 12.29 -17.00
N ASN A 171 -25.29 12.42 -15.76
CA ASN A 171 -25.99 12.02 -14.54
C ASN A 171 -27.08 13.02 -14.10
N LEU A 172 -27.21 14.18 -14.76
CA LEU A 172 -28.30 15.12 -14.55
C LEU A 172 -29.29 15.09 -15.73
N ALA A 173 -30.59 15.03 -15.44
CA ALA A 173 -31.61 15.05 -16.49
C ALA A 173 -31.52 16.28 -17.40
N TYR A 174 -31.09 17.42 -16.85
CA TYR A 174 -30.91 18.66 -17.60
C TYR A 174 -29.96 18.47 -18.79
N TYR A 175 -28.81 17.84 -18.56
CA TYR A 175 -27.80 17.56 -19.58
C TYR A 175 -27.99 16.22 -20.31
N TRP A 176 -29.17 15.61 -20.15
CA TRP A 176 -29.55 14.36 -20.80
C TRP A 176 -30.87 14.47 -21.57
N GLY A 177 -31.25 15.68 -22.00
CA GLY A 177 -32.46 15.92 -22.79
C GLY A 177 -33.74 15.99 -21.96
N ARG A 178 -33.64 16.39 -20.68
CA ARG A 178 -34.75 16.46 -19.71
C ARG A 178 -35.45 15.12 -19.52
N ARG A 179 -34.70 14.03 -19.60
CA ARG A 179 -35.16 12.65 -19.39
C ARG A 179 -34.32 11.96 -18.32
N TYR A 180 -34.71 10.75 -17.93
CA TYR A 180 -33.95 9.95 -16.99
C TYR A 180 -32.54 9.63 -17.53
N PRO A 181 -31.48 9.99 -16.79
CA PRO A 181 -30.11 9.61 -17.12
C PRO A 181 -29.95 8.10 -17.33
N SER A 182 -29.10 7.71 -18.29
CA SER A 182 -28.83 6.31 -18.60
C SER A 182 -27.34 6.06 -18.79
N ALA A 183 -26.71 5.44 -17.78
CA ALA A 183 -25.30 5.05 -17.86
C ALA A 183 -25.04 4.04 -19.00
N LYS A 184 -25.99 3.15 -19.30
CA LYS A 184 -25.86 2.19 -20.41
C LYS A 184 -25.82 2.87 -21.78
N GLU A 185 -26.69 3.85 -22.01
CA GLU A 185 -26.69 4.62 -23.26
C GLU A 185 -25.45 5.51 -23.36
N TYR A 186 -25.03 6.09 -22.23
CA TYR A 186 -23.78 6.83 -22.15
C TYR A 186 -22.57 5.96 -22.50
N VAL A 187 -22.47 4.73 -21.97
CA VAL A 187 -21.37 3.80 -22.29
C VAL A 187 -21.37 3.41 -23.77
N LEU A 188 -22.54 3.24 -24.40
CA LEU A 188 -22.60 2.97 -25.83
C LEU A 188 -22.06 4.15 -26.66
N MET A 189 -22.38 5.38 -26.26
CA MET A 189 -21.84 6.60 -26.88
C MET A 189 -20.33 6.74 -26.65
N LEU A 190 -19.87 6.52 -25.42
CA LEU A 190 -18.45 6.52 -25.04
C LEU A 190 -17.65 5.50 -25.86
N LYS A 191 -18.15 4.27 -25.97
CA LYS A 191 -17.55 3.20 -26.78
C LYS A 191 -17.41 3.61 -28.25
N ASN A 192 -18.46 4.18 -28.85
CA ASN A 192 -18.41 4.60 -30.25
C ASN A 192 -17.45 5.78 -30.46
N ALA A 193 -17.41 6.75 -29.55
CA ALA A 193 -16.43 7.84 -29.61
C ALA A 193 -15.00 7.31 -29.49
N ASN A 194 -14.74 6.44 -28.51
CA ASN A 194 -13.42 5.84 -28.29
C ASN A 194 -12.92 5.09 -29.53
N ILE A 195 -13.70 4.15 -30.08
CA ILE A 195 -13.30 3.36 -31.26
C ILE A 195 -12.98 4.27 -32.44
N ASN A 196 -13.84 5.25 -32.70
CA ASN A 196 -13.72 6.13 -33.86
C ASN A 196 -12.58 7.14 -33.73
N ILE A 197 -12.30 7.66 -32.54
CA ILE A 197 -11.14 8.53 -32.31
C ILE A 197 -9.84 7.73 -32.48
N HIS A 198 -9.74 6.54 -31.86
CA HIS A 198 -8.52 5.74 -31.93
C HIS A 198 -8.21 5.20 -33.34
N ASP A 199 -9.23 5.02 -34.19
CA ASP A 199 -9.05 4.66 -35.62
C ASP A 199 -8.17 5.67 -36.36
N VAL A 200 -8.28 6.96 -36.02
CA VAL A 200 -7.52 8.05 -36.68
C VAL A 200 -6.40 8.62 -35.82
N GLN A 201 -6.46 8.44 -34.50
CA GLN A 201 -5.50 8.98 -33.54
C GLN A 201 -5.26 7.99 -32.38
N PRO A 202 -4.36 7.00 -32.55
CA PRO A 202 -4.09 5.98 -31.52
C PRO A 202 -3.54 6.50 -30.19
N SER A 203 -2.99 7.72 -30.17
CA SER A 203 -2.43 8.37 -28.99
C SER A 203 -3.42 9.27 -28.24
N ALA A 204 -4.69 9.30 -28.67
CA ALA A 204 -5.71 10.10 -28.02
C ALA A 204 -5.98 9.61 -26.59
N VAL A 205 -6.35 10.54 -25.71
CA VAL A 205 -6.77 10.27 -24.34
C VAL A 205 -8.27 10.55 -24.25
N ILE A 206 -9.02 9.54 -23.85
CA ILE A 206 -10.47 9.62 -23.66
C ILE A 206 -10.78 9.88 -22.18
N VAL A 207 -11.37 11.03 -21.92
CA VAL A 207 -11.80 11.48 -20.60
C VAL A 207 -13.30 11.23 -20.48
N LEU A 208 -13.72 10.60 -19.37
CA LEU A 208 -15.14 10.46 -19.05
C LEU A 208 -15.84 11.81 -18.94
N ALA A 209 -17.16 11.81 -19.05
CA ALA A 209 -17.96 12.98 -18.76
C ALA A 209 -17.66 13.46 -17.33
N GLY A 210 -17.53 14.78 -17.17
CA GLY A 210 -17.54 15.37 -15.83
C GLY A 210 -18.88 15.07 -15.17
N LEU A 211 -18.88 14.24 -14.14
CA LEU A 211 -20.08 13.86 -13.40
C LEU A 211 -20.39 14.93 -12.37
N ALA A 212 -21.62 15.43 -12.36
CA ALA A 212 -22.05 16.47 -11.43
C ALA A 212 -22.09 15.93 -10.00
N PRO A 213 -21.48 16.60 -9.01
CA PRO A 213 -21.55 16.16 -7.63
C PRO A 213 -22.92 16.44 -7.04
N THR A 214 -23.63 15.39 -6.64
CA THR A 214 -24.95 15.50 -6.01
C THR A 214 -25.19 14.39 -4.99
N THR A 215 -26.08 14.66 -4.03
CA THR A 215 -26.56 13.65 -3.07
C THR A 215 -27.88 13.02 -3.54
N GLU A 216 -28.44 13.48 -4.66
CA GLU A 216 -29.68 12.96 -5.22
C GLU A 216 -29.49 11.54 -5.73
N ASN A 217 -30.49 10.68 -5.50
CA ASN A 217 -30.58 9.34 -6.10
C ASN A 217 -31.96 9.14 -6.74
N GLY A 218 -32.56 10.24 -7.18
CA GLY A 218 -33.89 10.27 -7.76
C GLY A 218 -33.87 9.91 -9.24
N PRO A 219 -35.04 9.77 -9.89
CA PRO A 219 -35.08 9.33 -11.26
C PRO A 219 -34.50 10.38 -12.24
N TYR A 220 -34.50 11.66 -11.86
CA TYR A 220 -34.00 12.76 -12.68
C TYR A 220 -32.49 13.01 -12.54
N ASN A 221 -31.90 12.76 -11.36
CA ASN A 221 -30.50 13.03 -11.09
C ASN A 221 -29.90 11.87 -10.29
N PHE A 222 -28.74 11.40 -10.71
CA PHE A 222 -27.97 10.40 -9.99
C PHE A 222 -26.73 11.01 -9.36
N ASN A 223 -26.50 10.64 -8.10
CA ASN A 223 -25.22 10.80 -7.43
C ASN A 223 -24.12 10.21 -8.34
N GLU A 224 -23.03 10.95 -8.48
CA GLU A 224 -21.92 10.63 -9.35
C GLU A 224 -21.30 9.26 -9.02
N PHE A 225 -21.35 8.82 -7.77
CA PHE A 225 -20.90 7.50 -7.33
C PHE A 225 -21.78 6.40 -7.95
N THR A 226 -23.09 6.53 -7.82
CA THR A 226 -24.08 5.60 -8.37
C THR A 226 -23.97 5.53 -9.89
N PHE A 227 -23.78 6.68 -10.55
CA PHE A 227 -23.62 6.73 -11.99
C PHE A 227 -22.30 6.12 -12.46
N LEU A 228 -21.18 6.37 -11.78
CA LEU A 228 -19.89 5.75 -12.09
C LEU A 228 -19.91 4.23 -11.90
N GLU A 229 -20.50 3.73 -10.80
CA GLU A 229 -20.73 2.29 -10.62
C GLU A 229 -21.57 1.69 -11.74
N ALA A 230 -22.59 2.42 -12.21
CA ALA A 230 -23.44 1.98 -13.32
C ALA A 230 -22.68 1.97 -14.65
N ILE A 231 -21.73 2.88 -14.87
CA ILE A 231 -20.79 2.85 -16.01
C ILE A 231 -19.95 1.57 -15.97
N TYR A 232 -19.35 1.23 -14.83
CA TYR A 232 -18.57 -0.01 -14.69
C TYR A 232 -19.43 -1.26 -14.91
N LYS A 233 -20.63 -1.32 -14.31
CA LYS A 233 -21.59 -2.42 -14.53
C LYS A 233 -22.03 -2.57 -15.98
N ALA A 234 -21.99 -1.49 -16.76
CA ALA A 234 -22.27 -1.49 -18.19
C ALA A 234 -21.03 -1.79 -19.06
N SER A 235 -19.94 -2.29 -18.46
CA SER A 235 -18.65 -2.56 -19.13
C SER A 235 -18.00 -1.31 -19.73
N GLY A 236 -18.07 -0.20 -18.99
CA GLY A 236 -17.49 1.09 -19.37
C GLY A 236 -15.97 1.20 -19.24
N SER A 237 -15.32 0.35 -18.41
CA SER A 237 -13.89 0.45 -18.05
C SER A 237 -12.97 0.59 -19.27
N ASP A 238 -13.22 -0.19 -20.32
CA ASP A 238 -12.30 -0.29 -21.47
C ASP A 238 -12.37 0.92 -22.42
N TRP A 239 -13.33 1.83 -22.20
CA TRP A 239 -13.65 2.90 -23.17
C TRP A 239 -13.19 4.29 -22.71
N PHE A 240 -12.50 4.41 -21.57
CA PHE A 240 -11.91 5.65 -21.10
C PHE A 240 -10.55 5.44 -20.43
N ASP A 241 -9.72 6.48 -20.47
CA ASP A 241 -8.40 6.53 -19.85
C ASP A 241 -8.42 7.30 -18.52
N VAL A 242 -9.35 8.24 -18.37
CA VAL A 242 -9.40 9.19 -17.25
C VAL A 242 -10.83 9.37 -16.74
N VAL A 243 -11.02 9.33 -15.41
CA VAL A 243 -12.27 9.80 -14.78
C VAL A 243 -12.22 11.32 -14.61
N ALA A 244 -13.26 12.02 -15.05
CA ALA A 244 -13.43 13.45 -14.83
C ALA A 244 -14.14 13.72 -13.50
N GLY A 245 -13.38 14.18 -12.50
CA GLY A 245 -13.92 14.63 -11.22
C GLY A 245 -14.29 16.11 -11.26
N GLN A 246 -15.43 16.47 -10.68
CA GLN A 246 -15.83 17.86 -10.47
C GLN A 246 -15.75 18.24 -8.99
N LEU A 247 -14.67 18.90 -8.61
CA LEU A 247 -14.29 19.22 -7.23
C LEU A 247 -14.84 20.59 -6.83
N TYR A 248 -16.17 20.69 -6.78
CA TYR A 248 -16.82 21.87 -6.22
C TYR A 248 -16.62 21.93 -4.71
N GLY A 249 -16.21 23.09 -4.22
CA GLY A 249 -15.94 23.31 -2.80
C GLY A 249 -17.16 23.56 -1.92
N PHE A 250 -18.28 23.96 -2.51
CA PHE A 250 -19.53 24.31 -1.81
C PHE A 250 -19.27 25.24 -0.60
N HIS A 251 -19.69 24.85 0.61
CA HIS A 251 -19.56 25.68 1.82
C HIS A 251 -18.42 25.24 2.75
N LEU A 252 -17.69 24.18 2.42
CA LEU A 252 -16.71 23.55 3.31
C LEU A 252 -15.26 23.91 2.91
N PRO A 253 -14.33 23.99 3.88
CA PRO A 253 -12.90 24.09 3.57
C PRO A 253 -12.34 22.74 3.07
N ALA A 254 -11.13 22.77 2.50
CA ALA A 254 -10.40 21.55 2.14
C ALA A 254 -9.81 20.81 3.35
N VAL A 255 -9.64 21.47 4.49
CA VAL A 255 -9.12 20.85 5.71
C VAL A 255 -9.95 21.30 6.93
N PRO A 256 -10.24 20.41 7.90
CA PRO A 256 -9.89 18.99 7.96
C PRO A 256 -10.58 18.14 6.88
N VAL A 257 -10.04 16.94 6.61
CA VAL A 257 -10.63 16.01 5.64
C VAL A 257 -11.95 15.46 6.18
N GLU A 258 -13.01 15.70 5.44
CA GLU A 258 -14.35 15.16 5.73
C GLU A 258 -14.71 14.11 4.68
N HIS A 259 -14.49 12.86 5.04
CA HIS A 259 -14.77 11.70 4.21
C HIS A 259 -16.17 11.16 4.55
N ASP A 260 -17.20 11.85 4.05
CA ASP A 260 -18.61 11.46 4.14
C ASP A 260 -19.26 11.57 2.75
N LYS A 261 -19.82 10.45 2.25
CA LYS A 261 -20.50 10.35 0.94
C LYS A 261 -21.72 11.27 0.81
N ASN A 262 -22.28 11.75 1.92
CA ASN A 262 -23.46 12.62 1.94
C ASN A 262 -23.11 14.11 2.04
N LEU A 263 -21.83 14.45 2.23
CA LEU A 263 -21.39 15.84 2.26
C LEU A 263 -20.93 16.28 0.87
N LEU A 264 -21.37 17.48 0.47
CA LEU A 264 -20.95 18.14 -0.76
C LEU A 264 -19.67 18.93 -0.49
N ASN A 265 -18.53 18.39 -0.94
CA ASN A 265 -17.19 18.97 -0.78
C ASN A 265 -16.22 18.43 -1.85
N ILE A 266 -14.97 18.91 -1.84
CA ILE A 266 -13.94 18.44 -2.78
C ILE A 266 -13.49 17.00 -2.53
N HIS A 267 -13.60 16.48 -1.29
CA HIS A 267 -13.11 15.14 -0.92
C HIS A 267 -13.93 14.01 -1.51
N ARG A 268 -15.11 14.31 -2.06
CA ARG A 268 -15.94 13.35 -2.81
C ARG A 268 -15.18 12.65 -3.92
N VAL A 269 -14.16 13.29 -4.49
CA VAL A 269 -13.28 12.66 -5.49
C VAL A 269 -12.55 11.42 -4.95
N MET A 270 -12.31 11.33 -3.64
CA MET A 270 -11.73 10.14 -3.02
C MET A 270 -12.66 8.92 -3.13
N TYR A 271 -13.98 9.12 -3.10
CA TYR A 271 -14.93 8.03 -3.32
C TYR A 271 -15.01 7.60 -4.78
N LEU A 272 -14.85 8.53 -5.72
CA LEU A 272 -14.66 8.15 -7.12
C LEU A 272 -13.43 7.26 -7.27
N ARG A 273 -12.34 7.62 -6.57
CA ARG A 273 -11.11 6.82 -6.55
C ARG A 273 -11.33 5.43 -5.95
N GLU A 274 -12.02 5.32 -4.82
CA GLU A 274 -12.38 4.01 -4.23
C GLU A 274 -13.19 3.13 -5.18
N ILE A 275 -14.12 3.72 -5.94
CA ILE A 275 -14.90 2.99 -6.95
C ILE A 275 -13.99 2.50 -8.09
N MET A 276 -13.05 3.33 -8.56
CA MET A 276 -12.06 2.90 -9.56
C MET A 276 -11.21 1.74 -9.05
N ASP A 277 -10.73 1.83 -7.80
CA ASP A 277 -9.91 0.79 -7.19
C ASP A 277 -10.68 -0.52 -7.02
N ALA A 278 -11.93 -0.44 -6.58
CA ALA A 278 -12.81 -1.62 -6.48
C ALA A 278 -13.11 -2.28 -7.84
N ASN A 279 -12.88 -1.57 -8.95
CA ASN A 279 -13.08 -2.06 -10.32
C ASN A 279 -11.75 -2.29 -11.07
N HIS A 280 -10.62 -2.41 -10.38
CA HIS A 280 -9.30 -2.70 -10.96
C HIS A 280 -8.75 -1.62 -11.92
N ASP A 281 -9.21 -0.38 -11.77
CA ASP A 281 -8.77 0.78 -12.54
C ASP A 281 -7.80 1.66 -11.72
N GLU A 282 -7.04 1.06 -10.79
CA GLU A 282 -6.14 1.80 -9.91
C GLU A 282 -5.06 2.58 -10.69
N HIS A 283 -4.75 2.10 -11.90
CA HIS A 283 -3.76 2.67 -12.79
C HIS A 283 -4.25 3.94 -13.52
N LYS A 284 -5.55 4.18 -13.61
CA LYS A 284 -6.12 5.35 -14.31
C LYS A 284 -6.18 6.57 -13.37
N PRO A 285 -5.88 7.78 -13.87
CA PRO A 285 -5.93 8.99 -13.05
C PRO A 285 -7.35 9.55 -12.95
N ILE A 286 -7.51 10.51 -12.05
CA ILE A 286 -8.64 11.43 -12.05
C ILE A 286 -8.14 12.81 -12.46
N TRP A 287 -8.85 13.48 -13.36
CA TRP A 287 -8.62 14.90 -13.67
C TRP A 287 -9.72 15.74 -13.05
N ALA A 288 -9.35 16.84 -12.39
CA ALA A 288 -10.32 17.75 -11.78
C ALA A 288 -10.86 18.72 -12.84
N THR A 289 -11.83 18.29 -13.64
CA THR A 289 -12.39 19.06 -14.77
C THR A 289 -13.21 20.30 -14.37
N ALA A 290 -13.49 20.44 -13.08
CA ALA A 290 -14.02 21.65 -12.45
C ALA A 290 -13.48 21.71 -11.02
N PHE A 291 -13.01 22.86 -10.59
CA PHE A 291 -12.41 23.05 -9.28
C PHE A 291 -12.56 24.49 -8.78
N GLY A 292 -13.06 24.65 -7.56
CA GLY A 292 -13.13 25.94 -6.89
C GLY A 292 -14.36 26.13 -6.04
N TRP A 293 -14.48 27.35 -5.49
CA TRP A 293 -15.59 27.81 -4.67
C TRP A 293 -16.36 28.88 -5.42
N HIS A 294 -17.68 28.89 -5.24
CA HIS A 294 -18.52 29.94 -5.79
C HIS A 294 -18.40 31.22 -4.94
N THR A 295 -18.30 32.39 -5.56
CA THR A 295 -18.28 33.67 -4.84
C THR A 295 -19.06 34.76 -5.56
N LEU A 296 -19.87 35.51 -4.82
CA LEU A 296 -20.60 36.68 -5.33
C LEU A 296 -20.27 37.90 -4.46
N PRO A 297 -20.46 39.12 -4.98
CA PRO A 297 -20.34 40.33 -4.18
C PRO A 297 -21.24 40.28 -2.93
N GLN A 298 -20.79 40.84 -1.81
CA GLN A 298 -21.57 40.84 -0.55
C GLN A 298 -22.94 41.50 -0.69
N ASN A 299 -23.08 42.45 -1.62
CA ASN A 299 -24.32 43.18 -1.91
C ASN A 299 -25.09 42.61 -3.10
N TRP A 300 -24.91 41.33 -3.43
CA TRP A 300 -25.60 40.68 -4.56
C TRP A 300 -27.13 40.79 -4.45
N GLN A 301 -27.76 41.30 -5.51
CA GLN A 301 -29.22 41.49 -5.63
C GLN A 301 -29.84 40.66 -6.77
N GLY A 302 -29.04 39.82 -7.45
CA GLY A 302 -29.50 39.01 -8.57
C GLY A 302 -30.12 37.68 -8.13
N GLN A 303 -30.09 36.71 -9.03
CA GLN A 303 -30.62 35.37 -8.79
C GLN A 303 -29.91 34.70 -7.60
N PRO A 304 -30.59 33.82 -6.83
CA PRO A 304 -29.92 33.11 -5.74
C PRO A 304 -28.78 32.22 -6.29
N PRO A 305 -27.69 32.05 -5.55
CA PRO A 305 -26.57 31.24 -6.00
C PRO A 305 -26.97 29.76 -6.07
N PRO A 306 -26.53 29.02 -7.11
CA PRO A 306 -26.90 27.62 -7.32
C PRO A 306 -26.27 26.70 -6.27
N ILE A 307 -25.15 27.12 -5.68
CA ILE A 307 -24.49 26.48 -4.56
C ILE A 307 -24.14 27.52 -3.50
N ALA A 308 -23.70 27.08 -2.32
CA ALA A 308 -23.24 28.01 -1.29
C ALA A 308 -22.15 28.95 -1.81
N SER A 309 -22.33 30.25 -1.57
CA SER A 309 -21.42 31.29 -2.02
C SER A 309 -20.54 31.80 -0.87
N ASP A 310 -19.25 31.92 -1.14
CA ASP A 310 -18.27 32.57 -0.27
C ASP A 310 -18.07 34.05 -0.63
N ILE A 311 -17.29 34.75 0.19
CA ILE A 311 -16.65 36.04 -0.14
C ILE A 311 -15.29 35.80 -0.84
N PRO A 312 -14.80 36.74 -1.67
CA PRO A 312 -13.58 36.55 -2.46
C PRO A 312 -12.34 36.16 -1.65
N GLU A 313 -12.13 36.75 -0.47
CA GLU A 313 -10.99 36.44 0.39
C GLU A 313 -11.01 35.00 0.90
N LYS A 314 -12.20 34.49 1.23
CA LYS A 314 -12.41 33.14 1.73
C LYS A 314 -12.28 32.11 0.59
N GLN A 315 -12.77 32.45 -0.61
CA GLN A 315 -12.60 31.65 -1.82
C GLN A 315 -11.11 31.46 -2.15
N ARG A 316 -10.33 32.54 -2.14
CA ARG A 316 -8.87 32.51 -2.39
C ARG A 316 -8.17 31.56 -1.43
N LYS A 317 -8.36 31.76 -0.12
CA LYS A 317 -7.72 30.94 0.93
C LYS A 317 -8.08 29.45 0.79
N ARG A 318 -9.36 29.13 0.62
CA ARG A 318 -9.82 27.74 0.47
C ARG A 318 -9.22 27.06 -0.74
N THR A 319 -9.10 27.79 -1.84
CA THR A 319 -8.52 27.26 -3.08
C THR A 319 -7.02 27.01 -2.92
N GLU A 320 -6.28 27.94 -2.32
CA GLU A 320 -4.86 27.75 -2.02
C GLU A 320 -4.62 26.50 -1.16
N GLU A 321 -5.36 26.38 -0.06
CA GLU A 321 -5.30 25.22 0.84
C GLU A 321 -5.66 23.92 0.12
N ALA A 322 -6.69 23.95 -0.74
CA ALA A 322 -7.15 22.81 -1.51
C ALA A 322 -6.13 22.35 -2.57
N ILE A 323 -5.51 23.28 -3.29
CA ILE A 323 -4.46 22.95 -4.28
C ILE A 323 -3.26 22.33 -3.58
N ILE A 324 -2.81 22.92 -2.47
CA ILE A 324 -1.69 22.38 -1.69
C ILE A 324 -2.02 20.98 -1.19
N PHE A 325 -3.19 20.82 -0.54
CA PHE A 325 -3.63 19.52 -0.04
C PHE A 325 -3.71 18.47 -1.16
N ALA A 326 -4.36 18.79 -2.28
CA ALA A 326 -4.53 17.88 -3.40
C ALA A 326 -3.18 17.46 -4.02
N ARG A 327 -2.24 18.39 -4.19
CA ARG A 327 -0.91 18.11 -4.74
C ARG A 327 0.00 17.34 -3.77
N ASP A 328 -0.24 17.49 -2.47
CA ASP A 328 0.52 16.83 -1.41
C ASP A 328 -0.03 15.45 -1.04
N THR A 329 -1.26 15.10 -1.44
CA THR A 329 -1.92 13.86 -0.96
C THR A 329 -2.50 12.97 -2.06
N TRP A 330 -2.87 13.51 -3.22
CA TRP A 330 -3.51 12.75 -4.30
C TRP A 330 -2.54 12.52 -5.47
N ASP A 331 -1.76 11.44 -5.37
CA ASP A 331 -0.83 10.97 -6.41
C ASP A 331 -1.52 10.66 -7.76
N TRP A 332 -2.75 10.18 -7.71
CA TRP A 332 -3.61 9.87 -8.86
C TRP A 332 -4.25 11.09 -9.53
N LEU A 333 -4.15 12.29 -8.93
CA LEU A 333 -4.77 13.49 -9.49
C LEU A 333 -3.88 14.13 -10.56
N GLY A 334 -4.41 14.27 -11.78
CA GLY A 334 -3.78 15.00 -12.89
C GLY A 334 -4.05 16.51 -12.87
N PRO A 335 -4.31 17.15 -14.03
CA PRO A 335 -4.56 18.59 -14.11
C PRO A 335 -5.79 19.03 -13.31
N ILE A 336 -5.75 20.28 -12.83
CA ILE A 336 -6.85 20.92 -12.11
C ILE A 336 -7.39 22.08 -12.94
N PHE A 337 -8.68 22.05 -13.27
CA PHE A 337 -9.35 23.05 -14.10
C PHE A 337 -10.24 23.96 -13.25
N ALA A 338 -9.97 25.27 -13.28
CA ALA A 338 -10.90 26.25 -12.71
C ALA A 338 -12.27 26.16 -13.40
N ILE A 339 -13.35 26.35 -12.61
CA ILE A 339 -14.74 26.11 -13.05
C ILE A 339 -15.12 26.97 -14.26
N ARG A 340 -14.63 28.21 -14.33
CA ARG A 340 -14.94 29.13 -15.42
C ARG A 340 -13.91 30.26 -15.51
N TRP A 341 -13.51 30.64 -16.72
CA TRP A 341 -12.60 31.78 -16.94
C TRP A 341 -13.21 33.12 -16.55
N ASP A 342 -14.29 33.54 -17.21
CA ASP A 342 -14.90 34.84 -16.96
C ASP A 342 -16.43 34.76 -16.90
N ASP A 343 -17.04 35.91 -16.67
CA ASP A 343 -18.48 36.11 -16.70
C ASP A 343 -18.96 36.79 -18.00
N TYR A 344 -18.15 36.71 -19.07
CA TYR A 344 -18.52 37.28 -20.35
C TYR A 344 -19.82 36.63 -20.87
N GLY A 345 -20.68 37.44 -21.49
CA GLY A 345 -21.96 36.99 -22.04
C GLY A 345 -23.05 36.67 -21.01
N LEU A 346 -22.75 36.71 -19.71
CA LEU A 346 -23.75 36.49 -18.66
C LEU A 346 -24.52 37.76 -18.31
N ALA A 347 -25.80 37.62 -17.97
CA ALA A 347 -26.63 38.73 -17.49
C ALA A 347 -26.12 39.23 -16.12
N GLU A 348 -26.33 40.52 -15.82
CA GLU A 348 -25.81 41.12 -14.58
C GLU A 348 -26.33 40.45 -13.31
N ASP A 349 -27.57 39.93 -13.36
CA ASP A 349 -28.28 39.23 -12.28
C ASP A 349 -28.07 37.71 -12.28
N ASP A 350 -27.28 37.16 -13.21
CA ASP A 350 -26.97 35.73 -13.28
C ASP A 350 -26.02 35.33 -12.15
N SER A 351 -26.45 34.39 -11.31
CA SER A 351 -25.65 33.97 -10.16
C SER A 351 -24.46 33.09 -10.53
N THR A 352 -24.46 32.45 -11.71
CA THR A 352 -23.34 31.64 -12.18
C THR A 352 -22.07 32.45 -12.48
N ARG A 353 -22.19 33.79 -12.53
CA ARG A 353 -21.06 34.72 -12.53
C ARG A 353 -20.12 34.49 -11.34
N GLY A 354 -20.61 33.89 -10.26
CA GLY A 354 -19.81 33.57 -9.10
C GLY A 354 -18.83 32.40 -9.27
N PHE A 355 -18.89 31.68 -10.39
CA PHE A 355 -17.90 30.66 -10.75
C PHE A 355 -16.71 31.21 -11.55
N ALA A 356 -16.81 32.44 -12.07
CA ALA A 356 -15.77 33.05 -12.87
C ALA A 356 -14.50 33.30 -12.05
N VAL A 357 -13.34 33.06 -12.67
CA VAL A 357 -12.03 33.39 -12.11
C VAL A 357 -11.92 34.91 -11.97
N LYS A 358 -11.88 35.40 -10.73
CA LYS A 358 -11.69 36.83 -10.44
C LYS A 358 -10.19 37.17 -10.34
N PRO A 359 -9.77 38.44 -10.45
CA PRO A 359 -8.36 38.81 -10.41
C PRO A 359 -7.59 38.31 -9.17
N GLN A 360 -8.23 38.31 -7.99
CA GLN A 360 -7.62 37.78 -6.76
C GLN A 360 -7.37 36.26 -6.82
N PHE A 361 -8.14 35.54 -7.64
CA PHE A 361 -8.02 34.11 -7.86
C PHE A 361 -6.93 33.77 -8.89
N LEU A 362 -6.73 34.64 -9.89
CA LEU A 362 -5.63 34.51 -10.85
C LEU A 362 -4.26 34.49 -10.16
N GLU A 363 -4.09 35.28 -9.09
CA GLU A 363 -2.85 35.30 -8.31
C GLU A 363 -2.54 33.94 -7.67
N THR A 364 -3.56 33.22 -7.18
CA THR A 364 -3.41 31.87 -6.63
C THR A 364 -2.85 30.90 -7.67
N PHE A 365 -3.41 30.89 -8.88
CA PHE A 365 -2.91 30.04 -9.97
C PHE A 365 -1.55 30.48 -10.49
N ARG A 366 -1.29 31.79 -10.55
CA ARG A 366 0.01 32.32 -10.93
C ARG A 366 1.08 31.83 -9.95
N PHE A 367 0.85 31.95 -8.64
CA PHE A 367 1.78 31.51 -7.61
C PHE A 367 1.96 29.99 -7.60
N ALA A 368 0.86 29.24 -7.60
CA ALA A 368 0.91 27.77 -7.68
C ALA A 368 1.62 27.30 -8.97
N GLY A 369 1.47 28.07 -10.05
CA GLY A 369 2.08 27.83 -11.35
C GLY A 369 3.59 28.08 -11.43
N GLN A 370 4.18 28.89 -10.55
CA GLN A 370 5.60 29.27 -10.63
C GLN A 370 6.57 28.07 -10.54
N ASN A 371 6.18 27.03 -9.80
CA ASN A 371 6.99 25.83 -9.59
C ASN A 371 6.48 24.63 -10.41
N LEU A 372 5.49 24.83 -11.27
CA LEU A 372 4.97 23.76 -12.13
C LEU A 372 6.08 23.20 -13.02
N GLY A 373 6.09 21.88 -13.18
CA GLY A 373 7.06 21.18 -14.00
C GLY A 373 8.41 20.99 -13.32
N HIS A 374 8.92 21.95 -12.55
CA HIS A 374 10.28 21.89 -11.98
C HIS A 374 10.41 21.12 -10.66
N THR A 375 9.31 20.90 -9.95
CA THR A 375 9.26 20.11 -8.72
C THR A 375 8.35 18.90 -8.89
N ALA A 376 8.84 17.71 -8.57
CA ALA A 376 8.04 16.50 -8.46
C ALA A 376 7.30 16.51 -7.10
N THR A 377 6.00 16.79 -7.11
CA THR A 377 5.13 16.57 -5.94
C THR A 377 4.77 15.09 -5.82
N VAL A 378 3.84 14.72 -4.94
CA VAL A 378 3.36 13.34 -4.83
C VAL A 378 2.78 12.85 -6.16
N GLY A 379 3.25 11.70 -6.64
CA GLY A 379 2.91 11.16 -7.96
C GLY A 379 4.07 10.48 -8.67
N LYS A 380 3.79 9.99 -9.89
CA LYS A 380 4.75 9.32 -10.78
C LYS A 380 5.10 10.19 -11.97
N TYR A 381 6.36 10.21 -12.35
CA TYR A 381 6.91 11.07 -13.39
C TYR A 381 7.76 10.26 -14.36
N SER A 382 7.66 10.55 -15.66
CA SER A 382 8.57 9.97 -16.66
C SER A 382 9.96 10.59 -16.56
N ALA A 383 10.95 9.91 -17.14
CA ALA A 383 12.31 10.43 -17.19
C ALA A 383 12.40 11.77 -17.95
N THR A 384 11.46 12.05 -18.85
CA THR A 384 11.39 13.29 -19.63
C THR A 384 10.67 14.43 -18.91
N HIS A 385 10.18 14.22 -17.68
CA HIS A 385 9.45 15.25 -16.96
C HIS A 385 10.39 16.38 -16.50
N PRO A 386 9.99 17.67 -16.56
CA PRO A 386 10.88 18.80 -16.28
C PRO A 386 11.41 18.92 -14.84
N SER A 387 10.96 18.05 -13.93
CA SER A 387 11.44 18.00 -12.55
C SER A 387 12.75 17.22 -12.42
N GLY A 388 13.12 16.48 -13.47
CA GLY A 388 14.45 15.95 -13.68
C GLY A 388 15.27 16.89 -14.57
N GLN A 389 16.27 17.52 -13.98
CA GLN A 389 17.24 18.35 -14.67
C GLN A 389 18.49 17.54 -14.94
N TYR A 390 18.83 17.43 -16.21
CA TYR A 390 19.99 16.66 -16.63
C TYR A 390 21.11 17.60 -17.02
N SER A 391 22.34 17.16 -16.75
CA SER A 391 23.58 17.84 -17.15
C SER A 391 24.51 16.83 -17.81
N ASP A 392 25.37 17.35 -18.69
CA ASP A 392 26.21 16.59 -19.62
C ASP A 392 25.42 15.87 -20.73
N ASP A 393 26.06 14.95 -21.46
CA ASP A 393 25.46 14.26 -22.60
C ASP A 393 24.42 13.22 -22.14
N TRP A 394 23.16 13.50 -22.41
CA TRP A 394 22.03 12.59 -22.21
C TRP A 394 21.16 12.51 -23.47
N SER A 395 20.58 11.35 -23.70
CA SER A 395 19.58 11.09 -24.74
C SER A 395 18.22 10.84 -24.10
N TYR A 396 17.17 11.39 -24.72
CA TYR A 396 15.78 11.25 -24.24
C TYR A 396 14.85 10.83 -25.36
N GLY A 397 13.87 10.02 -25.03
CA GLY A 397 12.86 9.56 -25.97
C GLY A 397 11.91 8.57 -25.30
N TYR A 398 10.66 8.51 -25.77
CA TYR A 398 9.67 7.52 -25.32
C TYR A 398 9.44 7.50 -23.78
N GLY A 399 9.58 8.66 -23.11
CA GLY A 399 9.44 8.77 -21.65
C GLY A 399 10.63 8.23 -20.85
N MET A 400 11.71 7.84 -21.51
CA MET A 400 12.93 7.30 -20.91
C MET A 400 14.13 8.22 -21.15
N ALA A 401 15.16 8.04 -20.34
CA ALA A 401 16.43 8.76 -20.44
C ALA A 401 17.60 7.78 -20.41
N ASP A 402 18.67 8.15 -21.11
CA ASP A 402 19.85 7.32 -21.25
C ASP A 402 21.13 8.13 -21.41
N VAL A 403 22.25 7.49 -21.13
CA VAL A 403 23.58 8.05 -21.35
C VAL A 403 24.14 7.46 -22.65
N PRO A 404 24.51 8.28 -23.64
CA PRO A 404 25.14 7.79 -24.86
C PRO A 404 26.56 7.27 -24.56
N ILE A 405 27.07 6.40 -25.42
CA ILE A 405 28.48 6.02 -25.36
C ILE A 405 29.33 7.29 -25.58
N PRO A 406 30.26 7.64 -24.67
CA PRO A 406 31.09 8.82 -24.84
C PRO A 406 31.83 8.78 -26.19
N SER A 407 31.74 9.85 -26.99
CA SER A 407 32.39 9.97 -28.31
C SER A 407 33.88 9.63 -28.27
N ASP A 408 34.52 9.96 -27.15
CA ASP A 408 35.96 9.79 -26.96
C ASP A 408 36.34 8.29 -26.82
N ARG A 409 35.40 7.40 -26.47
CA ARG A 409 35.62 5.94 -26.41
C ARG A 409 35.68 5.24 -27.76
N ALA A 410 35.21 5.86 -28.83
CA ALA A 410 35.52 5.39 -30.18
C ALA A 410 37.02 5.52 -30.51
N ASN A 411 37.79 6.29 -29.70
CA ASN A 411 39.22 6.51 -29.84
C ASN A 411 40.06 6.20 -28.57
N VAL A 412 39.50 5.61 -27.50
CA VAL A 412 40.31 5.23 -26.31
C VAL A 412 40.93 3.85 -26.50
N GLY A 413 41.86 3.78 -27.45
CA GLY A 413 43.13 3.10 -27.21
C GLY A 413 44.18 4.20 -27.02
N VAL A 414 44.99 4.11 -25.97
CA VAL A 414 46.19 4.94 -25.74
C VAL A 414 45.93 6.30 -25.05
N TYR A 415 46.20 6.32 -23.73
CA TYR A 415 46.62 7.45 -22.87
C TYR A 415 46.05 8.87 -23.10
N GLY A 416 45.24 9.36 -22.14
CA GLY A 416 45.00 10.80 -21.97
C GLY A 416 43.88 11.13 -20.98
N HIS A 417 44.24 11.71 -19.83
CA HIS A 417 43.35 12.11 -18.73
C HIS A 417 42.41 13.27 -19.11
N LYS A 418 41.24 12.98 -19.69
CA LYS A 418 40.06 13.83 -19.47
C LYS A 418 39.28 13.25 -18.28
N PRO A 419 38.78 14.08 -17.35
CA PRO A 419 37.80 13.63 -16.38
C PRO A 419 36.62 13.00 -17.16
N LEU A 420 36.23 11.78 -16.81
CA LEU A 420 34.96 11.25 -17.27
C LEU A 420 33.90 12.24 -16.77
N LEU A 421 33.24 12.96 -17.69
CA LEU A 421 32.00 13.65 -17.33
C LEU A 421 31.08 12.58 -16.75
N HIS A 422 30.54 12.83 -15.57
CA HIS A 422 29.60 11.94 -14.90
C HIS A 422 28.20 12.49 -15.16
N PRO A 423 27.51 12.01 -16.22
CA PRO A 423 26.17 12.48 -16.55
C PRO A 423 25.29 12.46 -15.30
N THR A 424 24.77 13.64 -14.98
CA THR A 424 24.10 13.87 -13.72
C THR A 424 22.64 14.19 -13.96
N LEU A 425 21.76 13.48 -13.27
CA LEU A 425 20.33 13.77 -13.13
C LEU A 425 20.09 14.35 -11.74
N LYS A 426 19.57 15.57 -11.70
CA LYS A 426 19.07 16.24 -10.51
C LYS A 426 17.54 16.20 -10.50
N ILE A 427 16.95 15.65 -9.43
CA ILE A 427 15.50 15.62 -9.23
C ILE A 427 15.16 16.50 -8.02
N THR A 428 14.36 17.54 -8.23
CA THR A 428 13.78 18.31 -7.14
C THR A 428 12.39 17.76 -6.83
N PHE A 429 12.14 17.37 -5.58
CA PHE A 429 10.87 16.76 -5.19
C PHE A 429 10.35 17.26 -3.84
N LYS A 430 9.03 17.12 -3.64
CA LYS A 430 8.33 17.43 -2.38
C LYS A 430 7.61 16.19 -1.88
N GLY A 431 8.06 15.62 -0.77
CA GLY A 431 7.49 14.39 -0.21
C GLY A 431 8.34 13.83 0.93
N THR A 432 8.13 12.57 1.30
CA THR A 432 8.91 11.87 2.34
C THR A 432 9.68 10.65 1.81
N ARG A 433 9.43 10.24 0.57
CA ARG A 433 10.12 9.14 -0.13
C ARG A 433 10.26 9.42 -1.61
N LEU A 434 11.38 8.97 -2.18
CA LEU A 434 11.67 9.00 -3.62
C LEU A 434 12.11 7.61 -4.09
N ASP A 435 11.42 7.10 -5.10
CA ASP A 435 11.80 5.88 -5.83
C ASP A 435 12.24 6.24 -7.26
N LEU A 436 13.23 5.51 -7.79
CA LEU A 436 13.73 5.63 -9.15
C LEU A 436 13.39 4.38 -9.96
N ALA A 437 12.72 4.56 -11.09
CA ALA A 437 12.40 3.48 -12.02
C ALA A 437 13.57 3.28 -13.00
N VAL A 438 14.24 2.14 -12.92
CA VAL A 438 15.42 1.81 -13.74
C VAL A 438 15.20 0.57 -14.58
N ASN A 439 15.85 0.53 -15.75
CA ASN A 439 15.97 -0.66 -16.58
C ASN A 439 17.34 -1.30 -16.30
N ARG A 440 17.35 -2.50 -15.72
CA ARG A 440 18.57 -3.28 -15.43
C ARG A 440 18.75 -4.39 -16.45
N GLY A 441 19.98 -4.84 -16.65
CA GLY A 441 20.26 -5.90 -17.62
C GLY A 441 21.70 -6.42 -17.60
N LEU A 442 22.07 -7.21 -18.62
CA LEU A 442 23.41 -7.79 -18.79
C LEU A 442 24.47 -6.76 -19.24
N PHE A 443 24.57 -5.64 -18.54
CA PHE A 443 25.56 -4.61 -18.79
C PHE A 443 26.16 -4.07 -17.49
N ARG A 444 27.38 -3.54 -17.58
CA ARG A 444 28.03 -2.89 -16.43
C ARG A 444 27.62 -1.43 -16.38
N GLY A 445 27.06 -1.04 -15.25
CA GLY A 445 26.77 0.34 -14.92
C GLY A 445 26.44 0.47 -13.44
N HIS A 446 26.76 1.63 -12.89
CA HIS A 446 26.36 1.98 -11.54
C HIS A 446 25.95 3.44 -11.48
N MET A 447 25.14 3.78 -10.48
CA MET A 447 24.74 5.14 -10.20
C MET A 447 25.16 5.50 -8.79
N LEU A 448 25.77 6.66 -8.59
CA LEU A 448 25.97 7.24 -7.27
C LEU A 448 24.80 8.17 -6.97
N VAL A 449 24.24 8.08 -5.77
CA VAL A 449 23.03 8.81 -5.41
C VAL A 449 23.25 9.57 -4.10
N THR A 450 22.88 10.85 -4.07
CA THR A 450 22.80 11.63 -2.82
C THR A 450 21.44 12.30 -2.69
N ILE A 451 20.99 12.49 -1.44
CA ILE A 451 19.75 13.19 -1.08
C ILE A 451 20.14 14.33 -0.14
N ASP A 452 19.79 15.57 -0.51
CA ASP A 452 20.13 16.79 0.22
C ASP A 452 21.64 16.89 0.55
N GLY A 453 22.48 16.46 -0.39
CA GLY A 453 23.94 16.43 -0.25
C GLY A 453 24.49 15.35 0.69
N GLN A 454 23.63 14.46 1.22
CA GLN A 454 24.01 13.33 2.05
C GLN A 454 23.84 12.00 1.30
N PRO A 455 24.53 10.92 1.72
CA PRO A 455 24.26 9.58 1.19
C PRO A 455 22.79 9.19 1.35
N ALA A 456 22.22 8.59 0.30
CA ALA A 456 20.82 8.20 0.23
C ALA A 456 20.50 7.12 1.28
N ASN A 457 19.54 7.38 2.17
CA ASN A 457 19.36 6.58 3.38
C ASN A 457 18.72 5.18 3.15
N ALA A 458 18.33 4.85 1.92
CA ALA A 458 17.76 3.55 1.56
C ALA A 458 18.69 2.68 0.70
N LEU A 459 19.88 3.14 0.36
CA LEU A 459 20.83 2.46 -0.53
C LEU A 459 22.05 1.87 0.21
N PRO A 460 22.72 0.85 -0.38
CA PRO A 460 23.98 0.33 0.16
C PRO A 460 25.14 1.33 0.00
N TYR A 461 26.14 1.22 0.88
CA TYR A 461 27.35 2.05 0.87
C TYR A 461 28.52 1.34 0.19
N ASP A 462 29.32 2.10 -0.56
CA ASP A 462 30.63 1.68 -1.07
C ASP A 462 31.73 1.83 0.00
N GLU A 463 32.97 1.50 -0.37
CA GLU A 463 34.14 1.61 0.52
C GLU A 463 34.50 3.05 0.90
N TYR A 464 33.99 4.04 0.16
CA TYR A 464 34.19 5.47 0.39
C TYR A 464 33.01 6.14 1.13
N GLY A 465 32.01 5.36 1.54
CA GLY A 465 30.82 5.87 2.23
C GLY A 465 29.79 6.54 1.31
N ARG A 466 29.89 6.34 -0.01
CA ARG A 466 28.91 6.82 -0.99
C ARG A 466 27.86 5.76 -1.24
N THR A 467 26.64 6.19 -1.52
CA THR A 467 25.52 5.30 -1.82
C THR A 467 25.38 5.05 -3.31
N TYR A 468 25.13 3.80 -3.69
CA TYR A 468 25.13 3.40 -5.10
C TYR A 468 24.03 2.42 -5.48
N ILE A 469 23.74 2.37 -6.78
CA ILE A 469 22.88 1.40 -7.46
C ILE A 469 23.72 0.61 -8.45
N ILE A 470 23.53 -0.72 -8.51
CA ILE A 470 24.12 -1.58 -9.56
C ILE A 470 23.07 -1.80 -10.65
N LEU A 471 23.42 -1.53 -11.91
CA LEU A 471 22.52 -1.73 -13.05
C LEU A 471 22.63 -3.12 -13.69
N TYR A 472 23.65 -3.90 -13.32
CA TYR A 472 23.77 -5.28 -13.75
C TYR A 472 22.67 -6.15 -13.13
N ASP A 473 21.90 -6.85 -13.95
CA ASP A 473 20.91 -7.86 -13.56
C ASP A 473 20.81 -8.93 -14.65
N PRO A 474 21.15 -10.21 -14.36
CA PRO A 474 21.08 -11.28 -15.33
C PRO A 474 19.65 -11.71 -15.73
N LEU A 475 18.64 -11.33 -14.96
CA LEU A 475 17.25 -11.69 -15.23
C LEU A 475 16.52 -10.66 -16.10
N TYR A 476 17.16 -9.52 -16.39
CA TYR A 476 16.57 -8.37 -17.09
C TYR A 476 15.28 -7.87 -16.40
N GLY A 477 15.39 -6.78 -15.66
CA GLY A 477 14.29 -6.28 -14.83
C GLY A 477 14.07 -4.78 -14.97
N LYS A 478 12.82 -4.38 -15.14
CA LYS A 478 12.38 -3.04 -14.72
C LYS A 478 12.21 -3.07 -13.20
N GLU A 479 12.90 -2.19 -12.50
CA GLU A 479 12.87 -2.16 -11.04
C GLU A 479 12.63 -0.73 -10.54
N ASN A 480 11.76 -0.59 -9.55
CA ASN A 480 11.63 0.65 -8.80
C ASN A 480 12.51 0.55 -7.56
N ILE A 481 13.60 1.32 -7.55
CA ILE A 481 14.57 1.32 -6.46
C ILE A 481 14.28 2.50 -5.54
N THR A 482 14.03 2.23 -4.26
CA THR A 482 13.87 3.28 -3.25
C THR A 482 15.20 3.96 -2.98
N LEU A 483 15.29 5.24 -3.33
CA LEU A 483 16.48 6.06 -3.09
C LEU A 483 16.50 6.56 -1.65
N ALA A 484 15.36 7.07 -1.20
CA ALA A 484 15.22 7.71 0.10
C ALA A 484 13.86 7.43 0.72
N ARG A 485 13.78 7.22 2.03
CA ARG A 485 12.51 6.99 2.75
C ARG A 485 12.52 7.62 4.13
N ASN A 486 11.35 7.81 4.74
CA ASN A 486 11.20 8.49 6.04
C ASN A 486 11.87 9.88 6.12
N LEU A 487 11.92 10.63 5.01
CA LEU A 487 12.37 12.02 5.04
C LEU A 487 11.33 12.89 5.75
N PRO A 488 11.72 14.01 6.40
CA PRO A 488 10.76 15.02 6.84
C PRO A 488 9.91 15.48 5.67
N PHE A 489 8.61 15.71 5.85
CA PHE A 489 7.80 16.23 4.75
C PHE A 489 8.29 17.62 4.34
N GLY A 490 8.77 17.77 3.11
CA GLY A 490 9.33 19.02 2.63
C GLY A 490 9.93 18.91 1.23
N MET A 491 10.65 19.97 0.85
CA MET A 491 11.42 20.00 -0.39
C MET A 491 12.75 19.29 -0.19
N HIS A 492 13.11 18.46 -1.17
CA HIS A 492 14.33 17.67 -1.20
C HIS A 492 14.96 17.71 -2.59
N GLU A 493 16.26 17.44 -2.63
CA GLU A 493 17.03 17.33 -3.86
C GLU A 493 17.74 15.98 -3.92
N ALA A 494 17.49 15.23 -5.00
CA ALA A 494 18.25 14.03 -5.32
C ALA A 494 19.24 14.32 -6.46
N ILE A 495 20.49 13.89 -6.31
CA ILE A 495 21.51 13.95 -7.34
C ILE A 495 21.92 12.52 -7.66
N ILE A 496 21.81 12.13 -8.93
CA ILE A 496 22.10 10.80 -9.44
C ILE A 496 23.19 10.94 -10.51
N GLN A 497 24.38 10.42 -10.24
CA GLN A 497 25.52 10.42 -11.16
C GLN A 497 25.68 9.03 -11.77
N VAL A 498 25.71 8.94 -13.09
CA VAL A 498 25.76 7.65 -13.79
C VAL A 498 27.17 7.35 -14.29
N GLU A 499 27.60 6.09 -14.13
CA GLU A 499 28.80 5.56 -14.76
C GLU A 499 28.52 4.17 -15.39
N GLY A 500 28.57 4.10 -16.72
CA GLY A 500 28.25 2.89 -17.48
C GLY A 500 26.79 2.82 -17.94
N GLY A 501 26.34 1.64 -18.36
CA GLY A 501 24.96 1.43 -18.80
C GLY A 501 24.56 2.14 -20.10
N TRP A 502 25.52 2.46 -20.96
CA TRP A 502 25.26 3.25 -22.18
C TRP A 502 24.36 2.56 -23.19
N ASN A 503 23.46 3.34 -23.82
CA ASN A 503 22.52 2.87 -24.83
C ASN A 503 21.58 1.75 -24.31
N GLN A 504 21.21 1.77 -23.03
CA GLN A 504 20.33 0.78 -22.39
C GLN A 504 19.00 1.36 -21.88
N TRP A 505 18.73 2.65 -22.13
CA TRP A 505 17.55 3.36 -21.61
C TRP A 505 17.38 3.20 -20.09
N ILE A 506 18.47 3.46 -19.35
CA ILE A 506 18.61 3.05 -17.95
C ILE A 506 17.61 3.68 -16.98
N ILE A 507 17.00 4.84 -17.30
CA ILE A 507 16.01 5.50 -16.44
C ILE A 507 14.67 5.60 -17.16
N SER A 508 13.61 5.09 -16.53
CA SER A 508 12.23 5.20 -17.01
C SER A 508 11.44 6.30 -16.31
N GLY A 509 11.87 6.75 -15.14
CA GLY A 509 11.19 7.80 -14.38
C GLY A 509 11.45 7.73 -12.88
N TRP A 510 10.65 8.44 -12.10
CA TRP A 510 10.72 8.47 -10.65
C TRP A 510 9.33 8.64 -10.03
N GLN A 511 9.21 8.33 -8.75
CA GLN A 511 7.96 8.41 -8.01
C GLN A 511 8.18 8.97 -6.62
N VAL A 512 7.27 9.85 -6.20
CA VAL A 512 7.34 10.59 -4.93
C VAL A 512 6.12 10.26 -4.09
N TYR A 513 6.34 10.05 -2.80
CA TYR A 513 5.28 9.65 -1.86
C TYR A 513 5.28 10.50 -0.60
N THR A 514 4.13 10.49 0.07
CA THR A 514 4.01 10.76 1.50
C THR A 514 3.81 9.46 2.27
N GLU A 515 4.91 8.88 2.74
CA GLU A 515 4.86 7.79 3.73
C GLU A 515 4.42 8.31 5.10
N THR A 516 3.55 7.55 5.75
CA THR A 516 3.14 7.81 7.14
C THR A 516 4.32 7.60 8.09
N ASN A 517 4.58 8.56 8.96
CA ASN A 517 5.61 8.39 9.99
C ASN A 517 5.13 7.43 11.08
N LEU A 518 5.59 6.18 11.00
CA LEU A 518 5.20 5.11 11.94
C LEU A 518 5.96 5.17 13.28
N TRP A 519 6.82 6.16 13.51
CA TRP A 519 7.64 6.22 14.73
C TRP A 519 6.82 6.21 16.01
N LEU A 520 5.70 6.94 16.05
CA LEU A 520 4.81 6.96 17.20
C LEU A 520 4.19 5.58 17.46
N LEU A 521 3.67 4.92 16.42
CA LEU A 521 3.09 3.58 16.51
C LEU A 521 4.14 2.55 16.96
N LYS A 522 5.34 2.59 16.39
CA LYS A 522 6.47 1.73 16.78
C LYS A 522 6.95 2.00 18.22
N SER A 523 6.94 3.25 18.66
CA SER A 523 7.27 3.63 20.04
C SER A 523 6.22 3.14 21.03
N LEU A 524 4.93 3.27 20.69
CA LEU A 524 3.83 2.72 21.49
C LEU A 524 3.92 1.19 21.57
N LEU A 525 4.32 0.51 20.49
CA LEU A 525 4.54 -0.93 20.49
C LEU A 525 5.62 -1.34 21.50
N LEU A 526 6.74 -0.59 21.56
CA LEU A 526 7.79 -0.80 22.56
C LEU A 526 7.30 -0.57 24.00
N VAL A 527 6.45 0.44 24.22
CA VAL A 527 5.85 0.68 25.54
C VAL A 527 4.95 -0.48 25.95
N MET A 528 4.12 -0.99 25.03
CA MET A 528 3.28 -2.16 25.31
C MET A 528 4.11 -3.42 25.60
N LEU A 529 5.22 -3.61 24.89
CA LEU A 529 6.17 -4.69 25.19
C LEU A 529 6.77 -4.56 26.60
N ALA A 530 7.17 -3.35 27.01
CA ALA A 530 7.68 -3.10 28.36
C ALA A 530 6.62 -3.40 29.45
N ILE A 531 5.36 -3.02 29.21
CA ILE A 531 4.23 -3.34 30.10
C ILE A 531 4.02 -4.86 30.18
N ALA A 532 4.12 -5.58 29.05
CA ALA A 532 3.99 -7.04 29.03
C ALA A 532 5.08 -7.70 29.89
N ILE A 533 6.34 -7.30 29.73
CA ILE A 533 7.48 -7.81 30.51
C ILE A 533 7.29 -7.53 32.00
N ALA A 534 6.93 -6.30 32.38
CA ALA A 534 6.66 -5.93 33.77
C ALA A 534 5.49 -6.73 34.35
N SER A 535 4.46 -6.98 33.53
CA SER A 535 3.29 -7.78 33.92
C SER A 535 3.65 -9.24 34.15
N ILE A 536 4.47 -9.85 33.30
CA ILE A 536 4.99 -11.20 33.50
C ILE A 536 5.79 -11.26 34.81
N GLY A 537 6.67 -10.30 35.08
CA GLY A 537 7.41 -10.21 36.34
C GLY A 537 6.48 -10.10 37.57
N GLY A 538 5.43 -9.27 37.46
CA GLY A 538 4.39 -9.12 38.48
C GLY A 538 3.58 -10.40 38.71
N ILE A 539 3.19 -11.11 37.65
CA ILE A 539 2.52 -12.42 37.69
C ILE A 539 3.41 -13.43 38.39
N VAL A 540 4.69 -13.55 38.02
CA VAL A 540 5.63 -14.47 38.66
C VAL A 540 5.77 -14.14 40.15
N TRP A 541 5.97 -12.87 40.49
CA TRP A 541 6.10 -12.43 41.89
C TRP A 541 4.87 -12.77 42.74
N HIS A 542 3.66 -12.50 42.23
CA HIS A 542 2.42 -12.72 42.98
C HIS A 542 1.91 -14.16 42.91
N SER A 543 2.26 -14.92 41.86
CA SER A 543 2.00 -16.35 41.76
C SER A 543 2.66 -17.12 42.90
N TRP A 544 3.79 -16.62 43.41
CA TRP A 544 4.47 -17.23 44.55
C TRP A 544 3.64 -17.19 45.84
N ALA A 545 2.84 -16.14 46.04
CA ALA A 545 1.93 -16.03 47.17
C ALA A 545 0.66 -16.91 47.01
N LEU A 546 0.25 -17.17 45.77
CA LEU A 546 -0.86 -18.08 45.42
C LEU A 546 -0.41 -19.54 45.28
N ARG A 547 0.89 -19.80 45.40
CA ARG A 547 1.52 -21.09 45.16
C ARG A 547 0.90 -22.26 45.94
N PRO A 548 0.54 -22.16 47.24
CA PRO A 548 -0.07 -23.28 47.95
C PRO A 548 -1.44 -23.67 47.37
N PHE A 549 -2.21 -22.68 46.91
CA PHE A 549 -3.51 -22.89 46.28
C PHE A 549 -3.36 -23.49 44.89
N LEU A 550 -2.54 -22.87 44.03
CA LEU A 550 -2.28 -23.37 42.66
C LEU A 550 -1.69 -24.77 42.68
N ARG A 551 -0.78 -25.06 43.62
CA ARG A 551 -0.22 -26.40 43.79
C ARG A 551 -1.30 -27.43 44.14
N ARG A 552 -2.17 -27.15 45.12
CA ARG A 552 -3.28 -28.05 45.48
C ARG A 552 -4.23 -28.27 44.31
N PHE A 553 -4.52 -27.23 43.52
CA PHE A 553 -5.38 -27.31 42.35
C PHE A 553 -4.77 -28.16 41.23
N VAL A 554 -3.49 -27.93 40.90
CA VAL A 554 -2.77 -28.73 39.90
C VAL A 554 -2.64 -30.19 40.36
N GLU A 555 -2.30 -30.44 41.63
CA GLU A 555 -2.24 -31.80 42.19
C GLU A 555 -3.61 -32.50 42.15
N TYR A 556 -4.70 -31.77 42.38
CA TYR A 556 -6.06 -32.29 42.26
C TYR A 556 -6.41 -32.69 40.82
N LEU A 557 -6.15 -31.81 39.85
CA LEU A 557 -6.36 -32.10 38.44
C LEU A 557 -5.47 -33.25 37.97
N GLN A 558 -4.20 -33.26 38.39
CA GLN A 558 -3.25 -34.30 38.04
C GLN A 558 -3.66 -35.67 38.61
N LYS A 559 -4.16 -35.73 39.86
CA LYS A 559 -4.72 -36.97 40.43
C LYS A 559 -5.90 -37.51 39.63
N ARG A 560 -6.78 -36.64 39.12
CA ARG A 560 -7.91 -37.05 38.26
C ARG A 560 -7.44 -37.47 36.87
N TYR A 561 -6.54 -36.70 36.28
CA TYR A 561 -5.97 -36.97 34.96
C TYR A 561 -5.22 -38.30 34.94
N ASN A 562 -4.49 -38.62 36.03
CA ASN A 562 -3.78 -39.89 36.22
C ASN A 562 -4.70 -41.12 36.38
N ARG A 563 -6.02 -40.95 36.53
CA ARG A 563 -6.97 -42.09 36.50
C ARG A 563 -7.17 -42.66 35.11
N PHE A 564 -6.91 -41.86 34.07
CA PHE A 564 -6.95 -42.33 32.69
C PHE A 564 -5.73 -43.18 32.36
N SER A 565 -5.90 -44.13 31.44
CA SER A 565 -4.77 -44.90 30.90
C SER A 565 -3.76 -43.97 30.22
N ASP A 566 -2.50 -44.39 30.15
CA ASP A 566 -1.46 -43.57 29.54
C ASP A 566 -1.72 -43.31 28.05
N THR A 567 -2.27 -44.31 27.35
CA THR A 567 -2.74 -44.18 25.95
C THR A 567 -3.85 -43.14 25.81
N SER A 568 -4.81 -43.12 26.74
CA SER A 568 -5.91 -42.14 26.72
C SER A 568 -5.40 -40.72 26.94
N GLN A 569 -4.40 -40.52 27.81
CA GLN A 569 -3.81 -39.20 28.07
C GLN A 569 -3.04 -38.67 26.85
N ILE A 570 -2.25 -39.54 26.19
CA ILE A 570 -1.55 -39.20 24.94
C ILE A 570 -2.56 -38.86 23.85
N THR A 571 -3.55 -39.74 23.63
CA THR A 571 -4.58 -39.57 22.60
C THR A 571 -5.35 -38.26 22.79
N LEU A 572 -5.76 -37.95 24.02
CA LEU A 572 -6.47 -36.71 24.33
C LEU A 572 -5.62 -35.47 24.03
N THR A 573 -4.33 -35.50 24.38
CA THR A 573 -3.42 -34.36 24.14
C THR A 573 -3.20 -34.14 22.65
N PHE A 574 -2.94 -35.20 21.88
CA PHE A 574 -2.83 -35.12 20.43
C PHE A 574 -4.15 -34.66 19.79
N LEU A 575 -5.30 -35.13 20.28
CA LEU A 575 -6.61 -34.71 19.77
C LEU A 575 -6.87 -33.22 20.03
N ILE A 576 -6.51 -32.69 21.20
CA ILE A 576 -6.60 -31.25 21.47
C ILE A 576 -5.71 -30.45 20.51
N VAL A 577 -4.49 -30.92 20.23
CA VAL A 577 -3.57 -30.25 19.30
C VAL A 577 -4.04 -30.36 17.85
N ILE A 578 -4.60 -31.50 17.44
CA ILE A 578 -5.24 -31.69 16.12
C ILE A 578 -6.45 -30.76 15.99
N CYS A 579 -7.36 -30.77 16.97
CA CYS A 579 -8.49 -29.84 17.02
C CYS A 579 -8.01 -28.40 17.00
N PHE A 580 -6.91 -28.08 17.67
CA PHE A 580 -6.28 -26.78 17.54
C PHE A 580 -5.93 -26.59 16.07
N VAL A 581 -5.01 -27.34 15.47
CA VAL A 581 -4.56 -27.19 14.07
C VAL A 581 -5.70 -26.93 13.08
N PHE A 582 -6.83 -27.65 13.19
CA PHE A 582 -7.94 -27.60 12.24
C PHE A 582 -9.10 -26.66 12.63
N ALA A 583 -9.11 -26.10 13.84
CA ALA A 583 -10.20 -25.22 14.27
C ALA A 583 -10.18 -23.85 13.55
N PRO A 584 -11.36 -23.23 13.33
CA PRO A 584 -11.46 -21.81 12.98
C PRO A 584 -10.75 -20.91 13.99
N ASP A 585 -10.27 -19.75 13.55
CA ASP A 585 -9.44 -18.83 14.36
C ASP A 585 -10.08 -18.43 15.70
N SER A 586 -11.41 -18.24 15.71
CA SER A 586 -12.19 -17.91 16.90
C SER A 586 -12.17 -19.03 17.96
N ILE A 587 -12.08 -20.29 17.53
CA ILE A 587 -12.06 -21.47 18.40
C ILE A 587 -10.61 -21.84 18.78
N ALA A 588 -9.65 -21.60 17.89
CA ALA A 588 -8.23 -21.87 18.11
C ALA A 588 -7.69 -21.24 19.40
N LEU A 589 -8.08 -19.99 19.69
CA LEU A 589 -7.68 -19.27 20.90
C LEU A 589 -8.19 -19.93 22.19
N LEU A 590 -9.37 -20.55 22.15
CA LEU A 590 -9.97 -21.24 23.30
C LEU A 590 -9.26 -22.57 23.61
N LEU A 591 -8.55 -23.14 22.63
CA LEU A 591 -7.83 -24.41 22.77
C LEU A 591 -6.41 -24.22 23.35
N LEU A 592 -5.82 -23.01 23.25
CA LEU A 592 -4.47 -22.73 23.79
C LEU A 592 -4.36 -22.98 25.30
N PRO A 593 -5.31 -22.52 26.16
CA PRO A 593 -5.28 -22.83 27.59
C PRO A 593 -5.42 -24.33 27.88
N LEU A 594 -6.13 -25.07 27.04
CA LEU A 594 -6.30 -26.52 27.17
C LEU A 594 -5.00 -27.27 26.82
N ILE A 595 -4.29 -26.84 25.77
CA ILE A 595 -2.96 -27.35 25.43
C ILE A 595 -1.98 -27.05 26.56
N ALA A 596 -1.96 -25.81 27.06
CA ALA A 596 -1.11 -25.41 28.17
C ALA A 596 -1.40 -26.24 29.43
N LEU A 597 -2.68 -26.47 29.76
CA LEU A 597 -3.08 -27.32 30.87
C LEU A 597 -2.63 -28.77 30.68
N ALA A 598 -2.81 -29.34 29.48
CA ALA A 598 -2.34 -30.69 29.18
C ALA A 598 -0.82 -30.82 29.37
N PHE A 599 -0.05 -29.82 28.91
CA PHE A 599 1.41 -29.80 29.08
C PHE A 599 1.84 -29.58 30.54
N ILE A 600 1.08 -28.81 31.33
CA ILE A 600 1.33 -28.66 32.77
C ILE A 600 1.14 -30.00 33.50
N LEU A 601 0.09 -30.74 33.15
CA LEU A 601 -0.23 -32.03 33.76
C LEU A 601 0.75 -33.14 33.33
N ARG A 602 1.16 -33.13 32.05
CA ARG A 602 2.06 -34.12 31.42
C ARG A 602 3.05 -33.44 30.45
N PRO A 603 4.13 -32.82 30.94
CA PRO A 603 5.13 -32.17 30.09
C PRO A 603 5.95 -33.17 29.27
N ASP A 604 5.98 -34.44 29.68
CA ASP A 604 6.54 -35.55 28.90
C ASP A 604 5.74 -35.81 27.61
N ILE A 605 4.41 -35.72 27.66
CA ILE A 605 3.56 -35.78 26.46
C ILE A 605 3.73 -34.50 25.63
N GLY A 606 3.90 -33.34 26.28
CA GLY A 606 4.23 -32.09 25.58
C GLY A 606 5.52 -32.18 24.77
N LEU A 607 6.57 -32.81 25.32
CA LEU A 607 7.80 -33.10 24.58
C LEU A 607 7.55 -34.05 23.40
N MET A 608 6.72 -35.10 23.56
CA MET A 608 6.33 -35.97 22.43
C MET A 608 5.66 -35.19 21.31
N VAL A 609 4.72 -34.30 21.63
CA VAL A 609 4.00 -33.49 20.63
C VAL A 609 4.98 -32.59 19.87
N LEU A 610 5.89 -31.92 20.57
CA LEU A 610 6.92 -31.10 19.92
C LEU A 610 7.85 -31.93 19.04
N THR A 611 8.29 -33.09 19.53
CA THR A 611 9.18 -34.00 18.80
C THR A 611 8.53 -34.52 17.53
N PHE A 612 7.25 -34.89 17.60
CA PHE A 612 6.42 -35.23 16.43
C PHE A 612 6.30 -34.06 15.44
N GLY A 613 6.26 -32.83 15.94
CA GLY A 613 6.13 -31.60 15.16
C GLY A 613 7.40 -31.15 14.44
N ILE A 614 8.59 -31.68 14.77
CA ILE A 614 9.88 -31.22 14.19
C ILE A 614 9.90 -31.26 12.65
N PRO A 615 9.47 -32.35 11.98
CA PRO A 615 9.42 -32.39 10.50
C PRO A 615 8.47 -31.33 9.88
N PHE A 616 7.59 -30.76 10.70
CA PHE A 616 6.61 -29.73 10.31
C PHE A 616 7.03 -28.33 10.75
N TYR A 617 8.34 -28.08 10.96
CA TYR A 617 8.83 -26.82 11.53
C TYR A 617 8.40 -25.57 10.75
N LEU A 618 8.17 -25.66 9.43
CA LEU A 618 7.71 -24.55 8.58
C LEU A 618 6.19 -24.31 8.61
N VAL A 619 5.42 -25.17 9.29
CA VAL A 619 3.96 -25.03 9.34
C VAL A 619 3.59 -23.84 10.20
N LYS A 620 3.01 -22.84 9.55
CA LYS A 620 2.48 -21.65 10.21
C LYS A 620 0.97 -21.78 10.42
N ARG A 621 0.50 -21.26 11.54
CA ARG A 621 -0.91 -21.15 11.89
C ARG A 621 -1.28 -19.67 11.87
N PRO A 622 -2.23 -19.23 11.02
CA PRO A 622 -2.78 -17.89 11.17
C PRO A 622 -3.45 -17.84 12.54
N LEU A 623 -2.92 -16.97 13.40
CA LEU A 623 -3.65 -16.48 14.56
C LEU A 623 -4.04 -15.04 14.22
N VAL A 624 -4.86 -14.40 15.05
CA VAL A 624 -5.55 -13.11 14.83
C VAL A 624 -4.75 -12.01 14.09
N ILE A 625 -3.41 -12.06 14.09
CA ILE A 625 -2.52 -11.01 13.55
C ILE A 625 -1.45 -11.48 12.58
N ASP A 626 -0.91 -12.68 12.77
CA ASP A 626 0.12 -13.22 11.88
C ASP A 626 0.18 -14.76 11.96
N ALA A 627 0.85 -15.35 10.99
CA ALA A 627 1.06 -16.79 10.90
C ALA A 627 2.24 -17.20 11.80
N VAL A 628 1.93 -17.77 12.97
CA VAL A 628 2.95 -18.22 13.93
C VAL A 628 3.40 -19.64 13.61
N LEU A 629 4.70 -19.91 13.68
CA LEU A 629 5.26 -21.26 13.53
C LEU A 629 4.75 -22.16 14.66
N MET A 630 4.11 -23.27 14.29
CA MET A 630 3.46 -24.17 15.24
C MET A 630 4.44 -24.75 16.27
N LEU A 631 5.68 -25.02 15.84
CA LEU A 631 6.73 -25.55 16.70
C LEU A 631 7.18 -24.51 17.75
N GLU A 632 7.35 -23.26 17.35
CA GLU A 632 7.71 -22.16 18.26
C GLU A 632 6.62 -21.94 19.31
N LEU A 633 5.36 -21.89 18.87
CA LEU A 633 4.21 -21.73 19.76
C LEU A 633 4.15 -22.86 20.80
N GLY A 634 4.30 -24.11 20.35
CA GLY A 634 4.36 -25.26 21.25
C GLY A 634 5.53 -25.19 22.23
N LEU A 635 6.71 -24.75 21.76
CA LEU A 635 7.92 -24.62 22.58
C LEU A 635 7.71 -23.60 23.69
N VAL A 636 7.09 -22.46 23.38
CA VAL A 636 6.72 -21.43 24.36
C VAL A 636 5.74 -21.96 25.40
N ILE A 637 4.66 -22.64 24.96
CA ILE A 637 3.64 -23.20 25.86
C ILE A 637 4.26 -24.27 26.78
N LEU A 638 5.10 -25.16 26.25
CA LEU A 638 5.76 -26.18 27.05
C LEU A 638 6.77 -25.58 28.04
N THR A 639 7.53 -24.58 27.61
CA THR A 639 8.45 -23.84 28.49
C THR A 639 7.70 -23.22 29.65
N PHE A 640 6.58 -22.53 29.36
CA PHE A 640 5.71 -21.98 30.39
C PHE A 640 5.19 -23.07 31.35
N ALA A 641 4.70 -24.19 30.83
CA ALA A 641 4.19 -25.30 31.62
C ALA A 641 5.25 -25.88 32.58
N VAL A 642 6.47 -26.10 32.09
CA VAL A 642 7.60 -26.61 32.87
C VAL A 642 8.06 -25.60 33.92
N CYS A 643 8.20 -24.32 33.55
CA CYS A 643 8.54 -23.24 34.50
C CYS A 643 7.50 -23.13 35.62
N LEU A 644 6.21 -23.16 35.28
CA LEU A 644 5.14 -23.14 36.28
C LEU A 644 5.25 -24.34 37.23
N ARG A 645 5.50 -25.55 36.70
CA ARG A 645 5.65 -26.75 37.53
C ARG A 645 6.86 -26.66 38.46
N LEU A 646 7.98 -26.12 38.00
CA LEU A 646 9.17 -25.86 38.83
C LEU A 646 8.85 -24.87 39.95
N ILE A 647 8.17 -23.76 39.64
CA ILE A 647 7.74 -22.76 40.63
C ILE A 647 6.83 -23.40 41.67
N LEU A 648 5.84 -24.20 41.25
CA LEU A 648 4.91 -24.88 42.17
C LEU A 648 5.62 -25.85 43.13
N HIS A 649 6.76 -26.43 42.74
CA HIS A 649 7.52 -27.43 43.52
C HIS A 649 8.83 -26.92 44.15
N ALA A 650 9.15 -25.63 44.03
CA ALA A 650 10.36 -25.01 44.60
C ALA A 650 10.42 -25.06 46.16
N PRO A 651 11.55 -24.83 46.84
CA PRO A 651 11.55 -24.64 48.29
C PRO A 651 10.66 -23.44 48.71
N SER A 652 10.17 -23.40 49.95
CA SER A 652 9.14 -22.44 50.41
C SER A 652 9.59 -20.96 50.43
N ASP A 653 10.90 -20.67 50.42
CA ASP A 653 11.42 -19.32 50.61
C ASP A 653 11.91 -18.68 49.29
N PHE A 654 11.06 -17.82 48.73
CA PHE A 654 11.34 -17.05 47.50
C PHE A 654 12.52 -16.10 47.67
N LYS A 655 12.65 -15.49 48.85
CA LYS A 655 13.66 -14.46 49.12
C LYS A 655 15.06 -15.04 49.04
N THR A 656 15.28 -16.25 49.55
CA THR A 656 16.57 -16.93 49.44
C THR A 656 16.86 -17.36 48.01
N THR A 657 15.88 -17.87 47.26
CA THR A 657 16.07 -18.31 45.87
C THR A 657 16.36 -17.13 44.91
N LEU A 658 15.62 -16.02 45.04
CA LEU A 658 15.82 -14.80 44.26
C LEU A 658 17.12 -14.07 44.66
N ARG A 659 17.45 -14.03 45.95
CA ARG A 659 18.72 -13.45 46.44
C ARG A 659 19.93 -14.25 45.97
N HIS A 660 19.83 -15.58 45.84
CA HIS A 660 20.89 -16.39 45.21
C HIS A 660 21.01 -16.12 43.71
N ALA A 661 19.90 -15.94 42.98
CA ALA A 661 19.93 -15.62 41.55
C ALA A 661 20.47 -14.19 41.26
N ILE A 662 20.08 -13.21 42.06
CA ILE A 662 20.57 -11.82 41.96
C ILE A 662 22.04 -11.73 42.41
N ASN A 663 22.44 -12.42 43.48
CA ASN A 663 23.84 -12.48 43.90
C ASN A 663 24.73 -13.17 42.85
N PHE A 664 24.22 -14.18 42.14
CA PHE A 664 24.90 -14.83 41.02
C PHE A 664 25.12 -13.90 39.82
N LEU A 665 24.20 -12.96 39.57
CA LEU A 665 24.27 -12.00 38.47
C LEU A 665 25.09 -10.74 38.79
N PHE A 666 25.16 -10.30 40.05
CA PHE A 666 25.66 -8.96 40.39
C PHE A 666 26.84 -8.90 41.37
N HIS A 667 27.28 -9.98 42.05
CA HIS A 667 28.44 -9.95 42.96
C HIS A 667 29.36 -11.19 42.86
N ARG A 668 30.65 -11.00 43.22
CA ARG A 668 31.80 -11.95 43.08
C ARG A 668 31.38 -13.42 42.97
N MET A 669 31.66 -13.98 41.79
CA MET A 669 31.53 -15.41 41.47
C MET A 669 32.29 -16.27 42.51
N ASP A 670 31.56 -17.01 43.33
CA ASP A 670 32.13 -18.02 44.21
C ASP A 670 32.38 -19.31 43.41
N PHE A 671 33.65 -19.54 43.05
CA PHE A 671 34.09 -20.64 42.19
C PHE A 671 33.74 -22.04 42.74
N GLN A 672 33.61 -22.22 44.07
CA GLN A 672 33.27 -23.52 44.67
C GLN A 672 31.79 -23.91 44.46
N SER A 673 30.87 -22.93 44.50
CA SER A 673 29.44 -23.13 44.23
C SER A 673 29.18 -23.47 42.76
N ILE A 674 29.93 -22.84 41.86
CA ILE A 674 29.94 -23.09 40.42
C ILE A 674 30.46 -24.51 40.13
N HIS A 675 31.61 -24.90 40.70
CA HIS A 675 32.20 -26.23 40.50
C HIS A 675 31.27 -27.37 40.96
N SER A 676 30.58 -27.22 42.09
CA SER A 676 29.62 -28.24 42.59
C SER A 676 28.33 -28.36 41.76
N LYS A 677 27.95 -27.31 41.01
CA LYS A 677 26.81 -27.34 40.08
C LYS A 677 27.22 -27.79 38.66
N LEU A 678 28.39 -27.37 38.18
CA LEU A 678 28.98 -27.79 36.89
C LEU A 678 29.42 -29.25 36.89
N SER A 679 29.81 -29.83 38.04
CA SER A 679 30.11 -31.26 38.16
C SER A 679 28.88 -32.17 37.96
N ARG A 680 27.67 -31.61 37.86
CA ARG A 680 26.44 -32.35 37.49
C ARG A 680 26.12 -32.29 36.00
N LEU A 681 26.89 -31.53 35.22
CA LEU A 681 26.74 -31.40 33.77
C LEU A 681 27.54 -32.50 33.06
N ASN A 682 26.95 -33.11 32.04
CA ASN A 682 27.64 -34.08 31.22
C ASN A 682 28.36 -33.41 30.03
N SER A 683 29.12 -34.17 29.26
CA SER A 683 29.85 -33.66 28.09
C SER A 683 28.93 -32.97 27.07
N THR A 684 27.69 -33.46 26.91
CA THR A 684 26.67 -32.85 26.04
C THR A 684 26.26 -31.47 26.52
N ASP A 685 26.05 -31.27 27.83
CA ASP A 685 25.71 -29.95 28.38
C ASP A 685 26.81 -28.92 28.12
N PHE A 686 28.07 -29.32 28.28
CA PHE A 686 29.21 -28.46 27.96
C PHE A 686 29.29 -28.13 26.46
N ALA A 687 29.01 -29.09 25.59
CA ALA A 687 28.97 -28.85 24.14
C ALA A 687 27.88 -27.83 23.77
N VAL A 688 26.67 -27.98 24.32
CA VAL A 688 25.54 -27.05 24.08
C VAL A 688 25.86 -25.64 24.60
N LEU A 689 26.42 -25.51 25.80
CA LEU A 689 26.81 -24.22 26.36
C LEU A 689 27.95 -23.56 25.56
N SER A 690 28.92 -24.36 25.10
CA SER A 690 30.03 -23.85 24.28
C SER A 690 29.51 -23.35 22.94
N LEU A 691 28.60 -24.09 22.30
CA LEU A 691 27.93 -23.67 21.06
C LEU A 691 27.19 -22.34 21.24
N PHE A 692 26.46 -22.18 22.36
CA PHE A 692 25.74 -20.95 22.68
C PHE A 692 26.68 -19.75 22.82
N VAL A 693 27.77 -19.91 23.58
CA VAL A 693 28.76 -18.84 23.78
C VAL A 693 29.43 -18.46 22.46
N VAL A 694 29.84 -19.44 21.67
CA VAL A 694 30.44 -19.21 20.34
C VAL A 694 29.44 -18.50 19.43
N ALA A 695 28.18 -18.90 19.42
CA ALA A 695 27.13 -18.27 18.61
C ALA A 695 26.85 -16.82 19.02
N ILE A 696 26.81 -16.51 20.32
CA ILE A 696 26.66 -15.12 20.81
C ILE A 696 27.83 -14.28 20.34
N ILE A 697 29.06 -14.75 20.57
CA ILE A 697 30.28 -14.05 20.15
C ILE A 697 30.24 -13.83 18.63
N SER A 698 29.97 -14.87 17.84
CA SER A 698 29.86 -14.80 16.39
C SER A 698 28.81 -13.78 15.93
N THR A 699 27.67 -13.70 16.62
CA THR A 699 26.60 -12.74 16.30
C THR A 699 27.04 -11.30 16.58
N MET A 700 27.84 -11.05 17.62
CA MET A 700 28.37 -9.71 17.92
C MET A 700 29.30 -9.18 16.82
N PHE A 701 30.00 -10.07 16.13
CA PHE A 701 30.92 -9.73 15.03
C PHE A 701 30.28 -9.81 13.64
N ALA A 702 28.99 -10.12 13.53
CA ALA A 702 28.32 -10.24 12.25
C ALA A 702 28.09 -8.88 11.56
N LYS A 703 28.47 -8.80 10.27
CA LYS A 703 28.28 -7.61 9.42
C LYS A 703 26.80 -7.31 9.18
N ILE A 704 25.96 -8.33 9.05
CA ILE A 704 24.50 -8.22 8.86
C ILE A 704 23.79 -8.72 10.11
N ARG A 705 23.56 -7.82 11.06
CA ARG A 705 23.00 -8.17 12.38
C ARG A 705 21.60 -8.77 12.31
N GLY A 706 20.75 -8.31 11.39
CA GLY A 706 19.37 -8.82 11.26
C GLY A 706 19.31 -10.32 10.96
N VAL A 707 20.07 -10.75 9.94
CA VAL A 707 20.18 -12.18 9.58
C VAL A 707 20.86 -12.96 10.70
N ALA A 708 21.93 -12.44 11.29
CA ALA A 708 22.64 -13.13 12.36
C ALA A 708 21.78 -13.34 13.62
N ILE A 709 20.94 -12.38 13.99
CA ILE A 709 19.99 -12.51 15.12
C ILE A 709 18.91 -13.55 14.80
N TYR A 710 18.42 -13.59 13.56
CA TYR A 710 17.45 -14.60 13.12
C TYR A 710 18.04 -16.02 13.20
N GLU A 711 19.25 -16.21 12.69
CA GLU A 711 19.98 -17.50 12.76
C GLU A 711 20.32 -17.89 14.20
N LEU A 712 20.79 -16.95 15.03
CA LEU A 712 21.05 -17.19 16.45
C LEU A 712 19.79 -17.69 17.16
N ARG A 713 18.64 -17.08 16.87
CA ARG A 713 17.37 -17.48 17.47
C ARG A 713 16.96 -18.89 17.04
N THR A 714 16.89 -19.14 15.73
CA THR A 714 16.29 -20.35 15.15
C THR A 714 17.21 -21.57 15.22
N VAL A 715 18.51 -21.39 14.97
CA VAL A 715 19.49 -22.50 14.91
C VAL A 715 20.09 -22.81 16.27
N ILE A 716 20.13 -21.85 17.19
CA ILE A 716 20.84 -21.99 18.46
C ILE A 716 19.89 -21.91 19.65
N ILE A 717 19.19 -20.79 19.86
CA ILE A 717 18.39 -20.57 21.07
C ILE A 717 17.24 -21.57 21.18
N GLU A 718 16.46 -21.75 20.12
CA GLU A 718 15.29 -22.64 20.13
C GLU A 718 15.68 -24.11 20.39
N PRO A 719 16.69 -24.68 19.71
CA PRO A 719 17.20 -26.03 20.04
C PRO A 719 17.75 -26.14 21.46
N ILE A 720 18.42 -25.11 22.00
CA ILE A 720 18.91 -25.11 23.39
C ILE A 720 17.75 -25.15 24.38
N ILE A 721 16.69 -24.38 24.14
CA ILE A 721 15.48 -24.42 24.97
C ILE A 721 14.89 -25.83 24.93
N PHE A 722 14.74 -26.41 23.74
CA PHE A 722 14.21 -27.77 23.59
C PHE A 722 15.06 -28.83 24.31
N TYR A 723 16.39 -28.78 24.15
CA TYR A 723 17.34 -29.64 24.88
C TYR A 723 17.21 -29.48 26.40
N SER A 724 17.11 -28.23 26.87
CA SER A 724 16.94 -27.90 28.29
C SER A 724 15.62 -28.47 28.83
N LEU A 725 14.53 -28.38 28.06
CA LEU A 725 13.24 -28.96 28.44
C LEU A 725 13.31 -30.48 28.56
N ILE A 726 13.97 -31.17 27.62
CA ILE A 726 14.23 -32.61 27.72
C ILE A 726 14.90 -32.92 29.06
N ARG A 727 16.01 -32.25 29.38
CA ARG A 727 16.76 -32.47 30.63
C ARG A 727 15.93 -32.21 31.89
N ILE A 728 15.17 -31.12 31.91
CA ILE A 728 14.36 -30.73 33.07
C ILE A 728 13.19 -31.70 33.26
N VAL A 729 12.50 -32.09 32.19
CA VAL A 729 11.39 -33.04 32.28
C VAL A 729 11.88 -34.41 32.74
N PHE A 730 13.04 -34.88 32.24
CA PHE A 730 13.67 -36.11 32.76
C PHE A 730 13.93 -36.05 34.27
N TYR A 731 14.46 -34.91 34.75
CA TYR A 731 14.69 -34.71 36.18
C TYR A 731 13.38 -34.71 36.99
N LEU A 732 12.34 -34.02 36.51
CA LEU A 732 11.03 -33.98 37.14
C LEU A 732 10.37 -35.36 37.21
N SER A 733 10.43 -36.14 36.11
CA SER A 733 9.89 -37.51 36.06
C SER A 733 10.61 -38.47 37.01
N ASN A 734 11.92 -38.28 37.22
CA ASN A 734 12.72 -39.08 38.14
C ASN A 734 12.35 -38.80 39.61
N LYS A 735 12.13 -37.53 39.97
CA LYS A 735 11.78 -37.13 41.33
C LYS A 735 10.36 -37.57 41.75
N GLU A 736 9.46 -37.74 40.79
CA GLU A 736 8.09 -38.22 41.03
C GLU A 736 8.00 -39.75 41.19
N MET A 737 9.13 -40.47 41.23
CA MET A 737 9.20 -41.91 41.48
C MET A 737 8.30 -42.74 40.53
N THR A 738 8.07 -42.23 39.32
CA THR A 738 7.32 -42.97 38.29
C THR A 738 8.30 -43.85 37.51
N SER A 739 7.99 -45.14 37.32
CA SER A 739 8.79 -46.14 36.59
C SER A 739 8.92 -45.88 35.07
N ARG A 740 8.85 -44.62 34.63
CA ARG A 740 8.55 -44.19 33.25
C ARG A 740 9.76 -43.66 32.46
N ILE A 741 10.98 -43.70 33.02
CA ILE A 741 12.18 -43.11 32.39
C ILE A 741 12.64 -43.87 31.12
N PRO A 742 12.71 -45.23 31.10
CA PRO A 742 13.07 -45.96 29.88
C PRO A 742 12.04 -45.75 28.76
N VAL A 743 10.78 -45.54 29.16
CA VAL A 743 9.64 -45.34 28.27
C VAL A 743 9.68 -43.97 27.58
N LEU A 744 10.25 -42.93 28.22
CA LEU A 744 10.29 -41.59 27.65
C LEU A 744 11.26 -41.47 26.46
N HIS A 745 12.46 -42.07 26.54
CA HIS A 745 13.40 -42.09 25.40
C HIS A 745 12.83 -42.82 24.18
N GLY A 746 12.20 -43.98 24.41
CA GLY A 746 11.49 -44.71 23.37
C GLY A 746 10.39 -43.85 22.73
N ARG A 747 9.56 -43.20 23.56
CA ARG A 747 8.46 -42.36 23.09
C ARG A 747 8.86 -41.14 22.27
N LEU A 748 9.95 -40.46 22.63
CA LEU A 748 10.45 -39.34 21.82
C LEU A 748 10.95 -39.83 20.46
N THR A 749 11.64 -40.98 20.45
CA THR A 749 12.10 -41.62 19.22
C THR A 749 10.91 -42.03 18.35
N ASP A 750 9.91 -42.70 18.93
CA ASP A 750 8.69 -43.10 18.25
C ASP A 750 7.93 -41.89 17.70
N ALA A 751 7.80 -40.81 18.48
CA ALA A 751 7.14 -39.59 18.05
C ALA A 751 7.86 -38.92 16.86
N PHE A 752 9.20 -38.86 16.89
CA PHE A 752 10.00 -38.33 15.79
C PHE A 752 9.84 -39.17 14.53
N LEU A 753 9.93 -40.50 14.65
CA LEU A 753 9.78 -41.42 13.53
C LEU A 753 8.38 -41.34 12.93
N LEU A 754 7.33 -41.28 13.75
CA LEU A 754 5.95 -41.12 13.30
C LEU A 754 5.73 -39.79 12.58
N GLY A 755 6.26 -38.69 13.12
CA GLY A 755 6.18 -37.38 12.47
C GLY A 755 6.89 -37.38 11.11
N THR A 756 8.07 -38.00 11.04
CA THR A 756 8.88 -38.08 9.81
C THR A 756 8.23 -38.99 8.78
N ALA A 757 7.64 -40.11 9.21
CA ALA A 757 6.89 -41.02 8.34
C ALA A 757 5.65 -40.32 7.75
N LEU A 758 4.90 -39.57 8.57
CA LEU A 758 3.76 -38.79 8.09
C LEU A 758 4.19 -37.68 7.10
N HIS A 759 5.28 -36.98 7.42
CA HIS A 759 5.85 -35.96 6.52
C HIS A 759 6.30 -36.59 5.18
N SER A 760 6.95 -37.74 5.23
CA SER A 760 7.39 -38.46 4.02
C SER A 760 6.21 -38.97 3.20
N ALA A 761 5.19 -39.53 3.84
CA ALA A 761 3.97 -40.01 3.17
C ALA A 761 3.20 -38.86 2.50
N THR A 762 3.12 -37.70 3.16
CA THR A 762 2.49 -36.50 2.59
C THR A 762 3.30 -35.93 1.42
N ALA A 763 4.62 -35.88 1.51
CA ALA A 763 5.49 -35.48 0.40
C ALA A 763 5.37 -36.44 -0.80
N LEU A 764 5.31 -37.76 -0.57
CA LEU A 764 5.05 -38.75 -1.62
C LEU A 764 3.69 -38.55 -2.28
N TYR A 765 2.64 -38.31 -1.48
CA TYR A 765 1.31 -38.01 -2.01
C TYR A 765 1.35 -36.77 -2.92
N GLN A 766 2.05 -35.70 -2.51
CA GLN A 766 2.20 -34.49 -3.32
C GLN A 766 2.89 -34.76 -4.66
N TYR A 767 3.99 -35.51 -4.61
CA TYR A 767 4.76 -35.86 -5.80
C TYR A 767 3.92 -36.61 -6.84
N TRP A 768 3.08 -37.57 -6.39
CA TRP A 768 2.30 -38.42 -7.29
C TRP A 768 0.96 -37.82 -7.73
N PHE A 769 0.29 -37.06 -6.86
CA PHE A 769 -1.10 -36.63 -7.08
C PHE A 769 -1.28 -35.11 -7.26
N ALA A 770 -0.23 -34.30 -7.09
CA ALA A 770 -0.29 -32.83 -7.20
C ALA A 770 0.96 -32.22 -7.89
N PRO A 771 1.23 -32.56 -9.17
CA PRO A 771 2.47 -32.18 -9.86
C PRO A 771 2.71 -30.66 -9.98
N TYR A 772 1.65 -29.85 -10.04
CA TYR A 772 1.73 -28.37 -10.08
C TYR A 772 2.14 -27.72 -8.75
N GLN A 773 2.42 -28.49 -7.69
CA GLN A 773 2.88 -28.00 -6.38
C GLN A 773 4.30 -28.47 -6.04
N THR A 774 5.12 -28.72 -7.07
CA THR A 774 6.54 -29.04 -6.92
C THR A 774 7.40 -27.91 -7.52
N ILE A 775 8.54 -27.61 -6.90
CA ILE A 775 9.53 -26.66 -7.44
C ILE A 775 10.61 -27.48 -8.12
N GLU A 776 10.85 -27.24 -9.40
CA GLU A 776 12.06 -27.73 -10.06
C GLU A 776 13.20 -26.74 -9.80
N THR A 777 14.21 -27.18 -9.05
CA THR A 777 15.46 -26.43 -8.85
C THR A 777 16.61 -27.39 -9.09
N GLU A 778 17.56 -27.00 -9.94
CA GLU A 778 18.77 -27.79 -10.26
C GLU A 778 18.48 -29.21 -10.80
N GLY A 779 17.35 -29.38 -11.51
CA GLY A 779 16.95 -30.68 -12.09
C GLY A 779 16.35 -31.68 -11.09
N VAL A 780 15.99 -31.24 -9.88
CA VAL A 780 15.32 -32.06 -8.86
C VAL A 780 13.97 -31.45 -8.49
N SER A 781 12.88 -32.22 -8.62
CA SER A 781 11.54 -31.80 -8.17
C SER A 781 11.47 -31.87 -6.64
N ARG A 782 11.23 -30.73 -5.99
CA ARG A 782 11.05 -30.62 -4.53
C ARG A 782 9.57 -30.43 -4.21
N ALA A 783 9.03 -31.24 -3.30
CA ALA A 783 7.63 -31.12 -2.86
C ALA A 783 7.43 -29.86 -1.99
N ILE A 784 6.42 -29.04 -2.30
CA ILE A 784 6.07 -27.86 -1.52
C ILE A 784 5.03 -28.25 -0.46
N PHE A 785 5.49 -28.52 0.76
CA PHE A 785 4.57 -28.84 1.87
C PHE A 785 3.58 -27.68 2.17
N LEU A 786 3.92 -26.44 1.81
CA LEU A 786 3.16 -25.23 2.17
C LEU A 786 1.74 -25.16 1.58
N HIS A 787 1.42 -25.84 0.48
CA HIS A 787 0.23 -25.49 -0.33
C HIS A 787 -1.03 -26.32 -0.06
N LEU A 788 -0.91 -27.58 0.40
CA LEU A 788 -2.08 -28.45 0.58
C LEU A 788 -2.82 -28.26 1.90
N PHE A 789 -2.10 -28.01 3.01
CA PHE A 789 -2.76 -27.81 4.30
C PHE A 789 -3.62 -26.54 4.34
N GLN A 790 -3.26 -25.50 3.58
CA GLN A 790 -4.07 -24.29 3.43
C GLN A 790 -5.16 -24.41 2.35
N ARG A 791 -4.92 -25.09 1.22
CA ARG A 791 -5.94 -25.23 0.15
C ARG A 791 -7.05 -26.23 0.47
N PHE A 792 -6.77 -27.30 1.22
CA PHE A 792 -7.82 -28.21 1.69
C PHE A 792 -8.83 -27.49 2.60
N ILE A 793 -8.37 -26.43 3.28
CA ILE A 793 -9.19 -25.57 4.17
C ILE A 793 -10.00 -24.56 3.36
N ALA A 794 -9.48 -24.01 2.26
CA ALA A 794 -10.23 -23.07 1.42
C ALA A 794 -11.36 -23.75 0.60
N HIS A 795 -11.10 -24.92 0.04
CA HIS A 795 -12.06 -25.63 -0.83
C HIS A 795 -13.16 -26.41 -0.09
N GLY A 796 -13.03 -26.61 1.23
CA GLY A 796 -14.07 -27.28 2.02
C GLY A 796 -15.31 -26.42 2.33
N ILE A 797 -15.23 -25.09 2.15
CA ILE A 797 -16.28 -24.14 2.55
C ILE A 797 -16.75 -23.24 1.39
N THR A 798 -16.05 -23.20 0.25
CA THR A 798 -16.46 -22.41 -0.92
C THR A 798 -16.33 -23.23 -2.20
N ASN A 799 -17.36 -24.02 -2.51
CA ASN A 799 -17.55 -24.60 -3.82
C ASN A 799 -18.79 -23.98 -4.46
N GLN A 800 -18.60 -22.88 -5.20
CA GLN A 800 -19.28 -22.65 -6.47
C GLN A 800 -18.56 -21.57 -7.29
N HIS A 801 -18.19 -21.97 -8.51
CA HIS A 801 -17.76 -21.14 -9.65
C HIS A 801 -16.36 -20.52 -9.60
N HIS A 802 -15.37 -21.23 -10.16
CA HIS A 802 -14.53 -20.74 -11.26
C HIS A 802 -13.54 -21.83 -11.70
N VAL A 803 -13.95 -22.65 -12.67
CA VAL A 803 -13.03 -23.35 -13.57
C VAL A 803 -13.63 -23.23 -14.96
N ASN A 804 -12.98 -22.42 -15.81
CA ASN A 804 -13.01 -22.36 -17.29
C ASN A 804 -12.47 -20.97 -17.68
N GLY A 805 -11.44 -20.78 -18.50
CA GLY A 805 -10.49 -21.71 -19.07
C GLY A 805 -9.22 -20.94 -19.51
N ILE A 806 -8.13 -21.68 -19.68
CA ILE A 806 -7.01 -21.28 -20.53
C ILE A 806 -6.68 -22.51 -21.36
N ALA A 807 -7.10 -22.46 -22.62
CA ALA A 807 -6.51 -23.14 -23.77
C ALA A 807 -6.56 -22.13 -24.92
#